data_AF-A0A445M852-F1
#
_entry.id   AF-A0A445M852-F1
#
_cell.length_a   1.000
_cell.length_b   1.000
_cell.length_c   1.000
_cell.angle_alpha   90.00
_cell.angle_beta   90.00
_cell.angle_gamma   90.00
#
_symmetry.space_group_name_H-M   'P 1'
#
loop_
_entity.id
_entity.type
_entity.pdbx_description
1 polymer ?
#
loop_
_entity_poly.entity_id
_entity_poly.type
_entity_poly.pdbx_seq_one_letter_code
_entity_poly.pdbx_strand_id
1 'polypeptide(L)'
;MDSRTDIEEEGAEHLFRRLQDSSDDASIHFDIGVFLWEKGGEAKEKAAQHFILSAKLNPKNGDCFKYLGHYYGGVSLDTQRAIKCYQRAVVLNPDDSESGEALCNLLDQGGKESLEVVVCREASEMSPRAFWAFRRLGFLQVHQKKWSEAVLSLQHALRGYPTCADLWEALGLAYQRLGRFTAAIKSYGRAIELDDTMVFALVESGNISVTLGSFSKGVEQFRQALEISPRCVPAQYGLALGLLGLAKDCINLGAYQWGASLLEEASEVARASAYFLRNISCIWKLHADIQLAYARCYPWIEDVQELEANKEAFSASIISWRRTCFLAAKHARFSYQRASHLSPWQANIYADIAVISDLITSLDKNYKQDINAWQLAEKMSMGALLLEGDSYEFWLALGCLSDHNALNQHALIRALQLNVSLAVAWGYLGKLYRKVDEKQLARQMFDRARSIDPGLALPWASMSFESCVGRELESDEAFESCSRAVQIMPLAEFQLGLTKLALLSGHLSSSQVFGAIQQAVQLSPHYPESHNLHGLVCEARNDYKSASTFYRLARHAINIGSRSIHNSHIREISINLARSLSKAGNAADALQECEHLKKEGALDDEGLQVYGFSLWQLGENDLALSVARSLAATLSSMQKTSVATSICFICRLVYYIRGLDAAITSIVKMPKELFQSSKVSFVMTAINALDRQNRLGFVVSSSRYFLKYHEEIAGMHLLIALSKLVKNESDCCLDIQSGVAHLKKALHMFPNCSLIRNLLGYLMVSSKELNNCHVATRCCKLDHLDLSDQKGFKSASDIHGAGAVACYTTGNSIPKFTFPTCTKQCSNHPGAIRHLQKYYCYLPLCPVFAPKI
;
A
#
# COMPACT_ATOMS: atom_id res chain seq x y z
N MET A 1 -33.16 -68.08 -7.04
CA MET A 1 -33.58 -67.72 -5.66
C MET A 1 -33.83 -68.98 -4.84
N ASP A 2 -34.19 -70.10 -5.47
CA ASP A 2 -34.54 -71.34 -4.76
C ASP A 2 -33.34 -72.09 -4.12
N SER A 3 -32.11 -71.93 -4.62
CA SER A 3 -30.94 -72.62 -4.03
C SER A 3 -30.42 -72.01 -2.72
N ARG A 4 -30.92 -70.85 -2.29
CA ARG A 4 -30.53 -70.21 -1.02
C ARG A 4 -31.45 -70.62 0.12
N THR A 5 -32.75 -70.76 -0.17
CA THR A 5 -33.78 -71.19 0.78
C THR A 5 -33.59 -72.64 1.21
N ASP A 6 -33.17 -73.52 0.30
CA ASP A 6 -32.97 -74.95 0.62
C ASP A 6 -31.76 -75.17 1.56
N ILE A 7 -30.68 -74.38 1.41
CA ILE A 7 -29.50 -74.44 2.28
C ILE A 7 -29.80 -73.89 3.68
N GLU A 8 -30.66 -72.87 3.77
CA GLU A 8 -31.11 -72.27 5.03
C GLU A 8 -32.04 -73.21 5.82
N GLU A 9 -32.91 -73.97 5.14
CA GLU A 9 -33.79 -74.97 5.76
C GLU A 9 -33.03 -76.23 6.25
N GLU A 10 -32.07 -76.74 5.47
CA GLU A 10 -31.19 -77.84 5.92
C GLU A 10 -30.35 -77.47 7.14
N GLY A 11 -29.83 -76.23 7.19
CA GLY A 11 -29.09 -75.69 8.33
C GLY A 11 -29.94 -75.59 9.60
N ALA A 12 -31.21 -75.19 9.46
CA ALA A 12 -32.16 -75.11 10.57
C ALA A 12 -32.50 -76.50 11.13
N GLU A 13 -32.80 -77.47 10.27
CA GLU A 13 -33.06 -78.85 10.71
C GLU A 13 -31.87 -79.46 11.45
N HIS A 14 -30.65 -79.18 10.99
CA HIS A 14 -29.43 -79.62 11.66
C HIS A 14 -29.26 -78.98 13.05
N LEU A 15 -29.55 -77.68 13.20
CA LEU A 15 -29.51 -76.98 14.49
C LEU A 15 -30.59 -77.53 15.47
N PHE A 16 -31.81 -77.77 14.98
CA PHE A 16 -32.88 -78.34 15.80
C PHE A 16 -32.63 -79.81 16.18
N ARG A 17 -31.99 -80.63 15.32
CA ARG A 17 -31.54 -81.99 15.68
C ARG A 17 -30.46 -81.96 16.75
N ARG A 18 -29.47 -81.09 16.61
CA ARG A 18 -28.40 -80.91 17.61
C ARG A 18 -28.96 -80.44 18.97
N LEU A 19 -30.03 -79.66 18.99
CA LEU A 19 -30.73 -79.29 20.22
C LEU A 19 -31.38 -80.50 20.92
N GLN A 20 -31.86 -81.49 20.16
CA GLN A 20 -32.42 -82.74 20.71
C GLN A 20 -31.32 -83.63 21.31
N ASP A 21 -30.13 -83.62 20.74
CA ASP A 21 -28.97 -84.40 21.23
C ASP A 21 -28.28 -83.75 22.44
N SER A 22 -28.28 -82.43 22.55
CA SER A 22 -27.70 -81.68 23.68
C SER A 22 -28.54 -80.44 24.03
N SER A 23 -29.51 -80.60 24.95
CA SER A 23 -30.47 -79.56 25.33
C SER A 23 -29.86 -78.35 26.07
N ASP A 24 -28.69 -78.54 26.68
CA ASP A 24 -28.08 -77.60 27.62
C ASP A 24 -26.96 -76.77 26.98
N ASP A 25 -26.73 -76.89 25.67
CA ASP A 25 -25.70 -76.13 24.96
C ASP A 25 -26.17 -74.71 24.62
N ALA A 26 -25.55 -73.72 25.27
CA ALA A 26 -25.86 -72.31 25.06
C ALA A 26 -25.59 -71.83 23.62
N SER A 27 -24.64 -72.44 22.91
CA SER A 27 -24.27 -72.05 21.55
C SER A 27 -25.36 -72.41 20.54
N ILE A 28 -25.94 -73.61 20.67
CA ILE A 28 -27.02 -74.09 19.80
C ILE A 28 -28.28 -73.21 19.95
N HIS A 29 -28.65 -72.85 21.18
CA HIS A 29 -29.76 -71.91 21.42
C HIS A 29 -29.50 -70.53 20.83
N PHE A 30 -28.25 -70.05 20.84
CA PHE A 30 -27.90 -68.77 20.21
C PHE A 30 -28.02 -68.85 18.68
N ASP A 31 -27.46 -69.88 18.06
CA ASP A 31 -27.49 -70.08 16.60
C ASP A 31 -28.94 -70.21 16.08
N ILE A 32 -29.79 -70.95 16.80
CA ILE A 32 -31.23 -71.03 16.50
C ILE A 32 -31.90 -69.66 16.65
N GLY A 33 -31.53 -68.90 17.69
CA GLY A 33 -32.02 -67.55 17.91
C GLY A 33 -31.67 -66.61 16.75
N VAL A 34 -30.43 -66.64 16.25
CA VAL A 34 -29.98 -65.84 15.11
C VAL A 34 -30.73 -66.24 13.83
N PHE A 35 -30.85 -67.54 13.55
CA PHE A 35 -31.63 -68.02 12.40
C PHE A 35 -33.08 -67.54 12.42
N LEU A 36 -33.75 -67.63 13.58
CA LEU A 36 -35.12 -67.15 13.75
C LEU A 36 -35.21 -65.62 13.68
N TRP A 37 -34.16 -64.90 14.09
CA TRP A 37 -34.08 -63.45 13.99
C TRP A 37 -34.03 -62.97 12.54
N GLU A 38 -33.25 -63.66 11.70
CA GLU A 38 -33.13 -63.40 10.26
C GLU A 38 -34.42 -63.67 9.50
N LYS A 39 -35.18 -64.72 9.89
CA LYS A 39 -36.48 -65.06 9.28
C LYS A 39 -37.55 -63.97 9.42
N GLY A 40 -37.45 -63.12 10.44
CA GLY A 40 -38.32 -61.95 10.63
C GLY A 40 -39.76 -62.25 11.08
N GLY A 41 -40.56 -61.19 11.26
CA GLY A 41 -41.97 -61.29 11.68
C GLY A 41 -42.16 -61.90 13.08
N GLU A 42 -43.16 -62.79 13.22
CA GLU A 42 -43.48 -63.51 14.47
C GLU A 42 -42.34 -64.43 14.96
N ALA A 43 -41.38 -64.78 14.09
CA ALA A 43 -40.21 -65.58 14.46
C ALA A 43 -39.29 -64.84 15.45
N LYS A 44 -39.35 -63.49 15.51
CA LYS A 44 -38.54 -62.69 16.44
C LYS A 44 -38.91 -62.90 17.91
N GLU A 45 -40.17 -63.23 18.22
CA GLU A 45 -40.58 -63.57 19.58
C GLU A 45 -39.99 -64.92 20.03
N LYS A 46 -40.01 -65.90 19.12
CA LYS A 46 -39.38 -67.21 19.35
C LYS A 46 -37.86 -67.08 19.44
N ALA A 47 -37.25 -66.25 18.59
CA ALA A 47 -35.83 -65.91 18.68
C ALA A 47 -35.48 -65.34 20.07
N ALA A 48 -36.27 -64.40 20.59
CA ALA A 48 -36.06 -63.84 21.93
C ALA A 48 -36.12 -64.90 23.04
N GLN A 49 -37.01 -65.89 22.94
CA GLN A 49 -37.06 -67.00 23.91
C GLN A 49 -35.77 -67.82 23.88
N HIS A 50 -35.25 -68.15 22.70
CA HIS A 50 -33.99 -68.86 22.54
C HIS A 50 -32.78 -68.03 23.01
N PHE A 51 -32.77 -66.71 22.79
CA PHE A 51 -31.74 -65.83 23.35
C PHE A 51 -31.80 -65.75 24.88
N ILE A 52 -32.99 -65.77 25.50
CA ILE A 52 -33.12 -65.83 26.97
C ILE A 52 -32.57 -67.15 27.52
N LEU A 53 -32.87 -68.28 26.85
CA LEU A 53 -32.35 -69.60 27.26
C LEU A 53 -30.82 -69.64 27.11
N SER A 54 -30.29 -69.15 25.99
CA SER A 54 -28.85 -69.04 25.79
C SER A 54 -28.17 -68.14 26.84
N ALA A 55 -28.76 -66.99 27.17
CA ALA A 55 -28.24 -66.08 28.20
C ALA A 55 -28.28 -66.68 29.61
N LYS A 56 -29.24 -67.56 29.93
CA LYS A 56 -29.30 -68.30 31.20
C LYS A 56 -28.20 -69.36 31.29
N LEU A 57 -27.95 -70.07 30.19
CA LEU A 57 -26.94 -71.12 30.11
C LEU A 57 -25.51 -70.55 30.04
N ASN A 58 -25.32 -69.41 29.35
CA ASN A 58 -24.05 -68.70 29.29
C ASN A 58 -24.22 -67.18 29.54
N PRO A 59 -24.15 -66.74 30.82
CA PRO A 59 -24.27 -65.32 31.17
C PRO A 59 -23.12 -64.42 30.72
N LYS A 60 -22.06 -64.97 30.12
CA LYS A 60 -20.90 -64.22 29.60
C LYS A 60 -21.02 -63.91 28.10
N ASN A 61 -22.01 -64.48 27.40
CA ASN A 61 -22.21 -64.18 25.99
C ASN A 61 -22.87 -62.80 25.81
N GLY A 62 -22.09 -61.80 25.39
CA GLY A 62 -22.58 -60.45 25.13
C GLY A 62 -23.59 -60.37 23.99
N ASP A 63 -23.45 -61.22 22.97
CA ASP A 63 -24.29 -61.19 21.77
C ASP A 63 -25.75 -61.58 22.06
N CYS A 64 -25.98 -62.49 23.02
CA CYS A 64 -27.34 -62.82 23.46
C CYS A 64 -28.06 -61.58 24.01
N PHE A 65 -27.37 -60.77 24.81
CA PHE A 65 -27.94 -59.56 25.39
C PHE A 65 -28.13 -58.46 24.35
N LYS A 66 -27.28 -58.41 23.31
CA LYS A 66 -27.45 -57.53 22.15
C LYS A 66 -28.77 -57.80 21.44
N TYR A 67 -29.02 -59.04 21.01
CA TYR A 67 -30.26 -59.39 20.30
C TYR A 67 -31.51 -59.24 21.19
N LEU A 68 -31.40 -59.52 22.49
CA LEU A 68 -32.49 -59.22 23.44
C LEU A 68 -32.75 -57.71 23.55
N GLY A 69 -31.71 -56.89 23.53
CA GLY A 69 -31.83 -55.44 23.45
C GLY A 69 -32.57 -54.99 22.18
N HIS A 70 -32.23 -55.56 21.02
CA HIS A 70 -32.92 -55.27 19.76
C HIS A 70 -34.39 -55.68 19.80
N TYR A 71 -34.69 -56.84 20.39
CA TYR A 71 -36.05 -57.32 20.57
C TYR A 71 -36.87 -56.38 21.45
N TYR A 72 -36.36 -56.05 22.64
CA TYR A 72 -37.08 -55.19 23.58
C TYR A 72 -37.22 -53.76 23.07
N GLY A 73 -36.21 -53.24 22.37
CA GLY A 73 -36.22 -51.88 21.83
C GLY A 73 -37.10 -51.72 20.58
N GLY A 74 -37.12 -52.72 19.69
CA GLY A 74 -37.79 -52.63 18.39
C GLY A 74 -39.13 -53.35 18.28
N VAL A 75 -39.29 -54.52 18.90
CA VAL A 75 -40.49 -55.37 18.75
C VAL A 75 -41.44 -55.17 19.93
N SER A 76 -40.95 -55.33 21.17
CA SER A 76 -41.82 -55.22 22.35
C SER A 76 -41.96 -53.79 22.88
N LEU A 77 -41.16 -52.84 22.37
CA LEU A 77 -41.11 -51.43 22.76
C LEU A 77 -40.91 -51.19 24.28
N ASP A 78 -40.25 -52.12 24.99
CA ASP A 78 -39.88 -51.95 26.40
C ASP A 78 -38.47 -51.35 26.50
N THR A 79 -38.42 -50.03 26.55
CA THR A 79 -37.17 -49.25 26.58
C THR A 79 -36.34 -49.52 27.84
N GLN A 80 -36.97 -49.79 28.99
CA GLN A 80 -36.24 -50.02 30.25
C GLN A 80 -35.51 -51.37 30.23
N ARG A 81 -36.16 -52.42 29.71
CA ARG A 81 -35.51 -53.73 29.54
C ARG A 81 -34.45 -53.69 28.46
N ALA A 82 -34.70 -52.98 27.36
CA ALA A 82 -33.72 -52.79 26.29
C ALA A 82 -32.43 -52.15 26.82
N ILE A 83 -32.53 -51.04 27.58
CA ILE A 83 -31.38 -50.36 28.20
C ILE A 83 -30.57 -51.33 29.08
N LYS A 84 -31.23 -52.11 29.94
CA LYS A 84 -30.55 -53.09 30.82
C LYS A 84 -29.84 -54.19 30.02
N CYS A 85 -30.47 -54.68 28.94
CA CYS A 85 -29.87 -55.69 28.07
C CYS A 85 -28.64 -55.14 27.35
N TYR A 86 -28.73 -53.95 26.74
CA TYR A 86 -27.58 -53.34 26.08
C TYR A 86 -26.47 -52.94 27.07
N GLN A 87 -26.80 -52.44 28.26
CA GLN A 87 -25.80 -52.17 29.31
C GLN A 87 -25.02 -53.45 29.66
N ARG A 88 -25.72 -54.58 29.78
CA ARG A 88 -25.07 -55.86 30.04
C ARG A 88 -24.21 -56.31 28.86
N ALA A 89 -24.67 -56.11 27.62
CA ALA A 89 -23.92 -56.44 26.41
C ALA A 89 -22.60 -55.63 26.34
N VAL A 90 -22.65 -54.31 26.56
CA VAL A 90 -21.48 -53.40 26.54
C VAL A 90 -20.48 -53.73 27.64
N VAL A 91 -20.92 -54.09 28.84
CA VAL A 91 -20.00 -54.49 29.93
C VAL A 91 -19.27 -55.80 29.60
N LEU A 92 -19.92 -56.72 28.90
CA LEU A 92 -19.33 -58.01 28.50
C LEU A 92 -18.43 -57.89 27.27
N ASN A 93 -18.81 -57.03 26.31
CA ASN A 93 -18.02 -56.72 25.13
C ASN A 93 -18.02 -55.20 24.87
N PRO A 94 -17.06 -54.45 25.44
CA PRO A 94 -16.98 -52.99 25.26
C PRO A 94 -16.70 -52.55 23.82
N ASP A 95 -16.14 -53.44 22.99
CA ASP A 95 -15.78 -53.13 21.60
C ASP A 95 -16.99 -53.16 20.66
N ASP A 96 -18.13 -53.72 21.09
CA ASP A 96 -19.34 -53.84 20.27
C ASP A 96 -20.03 -52.49 20.06
N SER A 97 -19.85 -51.93 18.87
CA SER A 97 -20.46 -50.65 18.48
C SER A 97 -21.98 -50.71 18.35
N GLU A 98 -22.55 -51.85 17.98
CA GLU A 98 -23.99 -51.97 17.71
C GLU A 98 -24.79 -51.84 19.01
N SER A 99 -24.42 -52.60 20.05
CA SER A 99 -25.03 -52.48 21.38
C SER A 99 -24.78 -51.11 22.01
N GLY A 100 -23.56 -50.58 21.86
CA GLY A 100 -23.17 -49.29 22.41
C GLY A 100 -23.96 -48.12 21.83
N GLU A 101 -24.05 -48.04 20.49
CA GLU A 101 -24.81 -46.99 19.82
C GLU A 101 -26.32 -47.11 20.07
N ALA A 102 -26.87 -48.33 20.09
CA ALA A 102 -28.28 -48.56 20.41
C ALA A 102 -28.62 -48.13 21.85
N LEU A 103 -27.73 -48.39 22.81
CA LEU A 103 -27.87 -47.94 24.18
C LEU A 103 -27.85 -46.40 24.28
N CYS A 104 -26.84 -45.76 23.67
CA CYS A 104 -26.75 -44.29 23.61
C CYS A 104 -28.01 -43.67 23.01
N ASN A 105 -28.48 -44.18 21.87
CA ASN A 105 -29.69 -43.66 21.22
C ASN A 105 -30.94 -43.75 22.11
N LEU A 106 -31.09 -44.82 22.90
CA LEU A 106 -32.20 -44.96 23.86
C LEU A 106 -32.07 -43.99 25.06
N LEU A 107 -30.83 -43.73 25.50
CA LEU A 107 -30.57 -42.76 26.57
C LEU A 107 -30.78 -41.31 26.10
N ASP A 108 -30.37 -40.99 24.87
CA ASP A 108 -30.62 -39.74 24.16
C ASP A 108 -32.14 -39.46 24.08
N GLN A 109 -32.92 -40.43 23.59
CA GLN A 109 -34.38 -40.33 23.52
C GLN A 109 -35.04 -40.13 24.90
N GLY A 110 -34.43 -40.70 25.95
CA GLY A 110 -34.86 -40.55 27.33
C GLY A 110 -34.40 -39.27 28.01
N GLY A 111 -33.61 -38.41 27.35
CA GLY A 111 -33.02 -37.20 27.93
C GLY A 111 -32.02 -37.47 29.06
N LYS A 112 -31.44 -38.67 29.12
CA LYS A 112 -30.56 -39.14 30.21
C LYS A 112 -29.08 -38.95 29.87
N GLU A 113 -28.71 -37.76 29.44
CA GLU A 113 -27.34 -37.41 28.99
C GLU A 113 -26.27 -37.74 30.05
N SER A 114 -26.57 -37.52 31.34
CA SER A 114 -25.62 -37.79 32.43
C SER A 114 -25.27 -39.27 32.55
N LEU A 115 -26.23 -40.16 32.31
CA LEU A 115 -26.00 -41.61 32.33
C LEU A 115 -25.25 -42.07 31.08
N GLU A 116 -25.52 -41.45 29.93
CA GLU A 116 -24.82 -41.74 28.69
C GLU A 116 -23.32 -41.43 28.78
N VAL A 117 -22.96 -40.29 29.38
CA VAL A 117 -21.56 -39.94 29.64
C VAL A 117 -20.87 -40.98 30.52
N VAL A 118 -21.56 -41.48 31.55
CA VAL A 118 -21.01 -42.51 32.45
C VAL A 118 -20.78 -43.81 31.69
N VAL A 119 -21.78 -44.27 30.93
CA VAL A 119 -21.68 -45.48 30.11
C VAL A 119 -20.54 -45.39 29.09
N CYS A 120 -20.42 -44.26 28.38
CA CYS A 120 -19.34 -44.09 27.41
C CYS A 120 -17.96 -44.01 28.08
N ARG A 121 -17.88 -43.39 29.27
CA ARG A 121 -16.63 -43.33 30.04
C ARG A 121 -16.21 -44.72 30.52
N GLU A 122 -17.11 -45.47 31.13
CA GLU A 122 -16.85 -46.84 31.56
C GLU A 122 -16.40 -47.72 30.38
N ALA A 123 -17.10 -47.66 29.24
CA ALA A 123 -16.73 -48.42 28.05
C ALA A 123 -15.33 -48.06 27.50
N SER A 124 -14.99 -46.76 27.52
CA SER A 124 -13.68 -46.27 27.05
C SER A 124 -12.51 -46.55 28.01
N GLU A 125 -12.78 -46.65 29.31
CA GLU A 125 -11.81 -47.11 30.31
C GLU A 125 -11.60 -48.63 30.24
N MET A 126 -12.65 -49.39 29.93
CA MET A 126 -12.60 -50.85 29.81
C MET A 126 -11.88 -51.33 28.54
N SER A 127 -11.97 -50.60 27.42
CA SER A 127 -11.23 -50.91 26.21
C SER A 127 -10.82 -49.67 25.42
N PRO A 128 -9.53 -49.55 25.02
CA PRO A 128 -9.09 -48.49 24.12
C PRO A 128 -9.59 -48.66 22.67
N ARG A 129 -10.18 -49.81 22.32
CA ARG A 129 -10.76 -50.11 21.01
C ARG A 129 -12.25 -49.79 20.91
N ALA A 130 -12.89 -49.38 22.01
CA ALA A 130 -14.28 -48.90 22.03
C ALA A 130 -14.41 -47.52 21.35
N PHE A 131 -14.12 -47.43 20.05
CA PHE A 131 -14.11 -46.18 19.29
C PHE A 131 -15.49 -45.51 19.26
N TRP A 132 -16.57 -46.29 19.28
CA TRP A 132 -17.94 -45.78 19.36
C TRP A 132 -18.17 -44.98 20.66
N ALA A 133 -17.60 -45.44 21.78
CA ALA A 133 -17.70 -44.78 23.07
C ALA A 133 -16.92 -43.46 23.09
N PHE A 134 -15.70 -43.45 22.54
CA PHE A 134 -14.91 -42.22 22.38
C PHE A 134 -15.59 -41.20 21.45
N ARG A 135 -16.23 -41.66 20.36
CA ARG A 135 -17.00 -40.82 19.42
C ARG A 135 -18.17 -40.15 20.14
N ARG A 136 -19.01 -40.94 20.82
CA ARG A 136 -20.16 -40.44 21.58
C ARG A 136 -19.74 -39.51 22.71
N LEU A 137 -18.77 -39.93 23.51
CA LEU A 137 -18.21 -39.13 24.60
C LEU A 137 -17.65 -37.79 24.09
N GLY A 138 -16.93 -37.80 22.96
CA GLY A 138 -16.41 -36.59 22.33
C GLY A 138 -17.50 -35.59 21.95
N PHE A 139 -18.57 -36.03 21.28
CA PHE A 139 -19.70 -35.16 20.94
C PHE A 139 -20.43 -34.62 22.19
N LEU A 140 -20.67 -35.46 23.20
CA LEU A 140 -21.26 -35.04 24.47
C LEU A 140 -20.39 -34.02 25.20
N GLN A 141 -19.07 -34.21 25.21
CA GLN A 141 -18.13 -33.26 25.81
C GLN A 141 -18.10 -31.92 25.07
N VAL A 142 -18.21 -31.93 23.74
CA VAL A 142 -18.39 -30.71 22.93
C VAL A 142 -19.69 -29.99 23.32
N HIS A 143 -20.80 -30.71 23.43
CA HIS A 143 -22.10 -30.16 23.85
C HIS A 143 -22.02 -29.55 25.28
N GLN A 144 -21.34 -30.23 26.20
CA GLN A 144 -21.08 -29.77 27.57
C GLN A 144 -19.99 -28.68 27.66
N LYS A 145 -19.39 -28.27 26.55
CA LYS A 145 -18.31 -27.27 26.48
C LYS A 145 -17.04 -27.67 27.25
N LYS A 146 -16.79 -28.97 27.45
CA LYS A 146 -15.57 -29.54 28.04
C LYS A 146 -14.52 -29.75 26.95
N TRP A 147 -14.00 -28.65 26.41
CA TRP A 147 -13.18 -28.66 25.19
C TRP A 147 -11.88 -29.47 25.32
N SER A 148 -11.22 -29.43 26.46
CA SER A 148 -9.94 -30.15 26.69
C SER A 148 -10.12 -31.67 26.67
N GLU A 149 -11.15 -32.18 27.34
CA GLU A 149 -11.48 -33.60 27.36
C GLU A 149 -11.99 -34.06 25.98
N ALA A 150 -12.83 -33.24 25.34
CA ALA A 150 -13.35 -33.51 24.00
C ALA A 150 -12.24 -33.77 22.98
N VAL A 151 -11.16 -32.97 22.99
CA VAL A 151 -10.02 -33.18 22.07
C VAL A 151 -9.42 -34.57 22.23
N LEU A 152 -9.21 -35.05 23.46
CA LEU A 152 -8.64 -36.37 23.71
C LEU A 152 -9.56 -37.48 23.20
N SER A 153 -10.85 -37.39 23.54
CA SER A 153 -11.85 -38.37 23.11
C SER A 153 -12.01 -38.41 21.59
N LEU A 154 -12.09 -37.24 20.93
CA LEU A 154 -12.24 -37.13 19.48
C LEU A 154 -10.99 -37.63 18.73
N GLN A 155 -9.78 -37.32 19.21
CA GLN A 155 -8.54 -37.85 18.64
C GLN A 155 -8.47 -39.39 18.72
N HIS A 156 -8.97 -39.98 19.80
CA HIS A 156 -9.07 -41.42 19.94
C HIS A 156 -10.13 -42.01 19.01
N ALA A 157 -11.31 -41.37 18.91
CA ALA A 157 -12.38 -41.78 18.00
C ALA A 157 -11.92 -41.81 16.53
N LEU A 158 -11.13 -40.82 16.11
CA LEU A 158 -10.58 -40.73 14.75
C LEU A 158 -9.63 -41.87 14.37
N ARG A 159 -9.06 -42.60 15.35
CA ARG A 159 -8.27 -43.81 15.06
C ARG A 159 -9.14 -44.96 14.53
N GLY A 160 -10.41 -45.02 14.94
CA GLY A 160 -11.39 -45.99 14.44
C GLY A 160 -12.18 -45.48 13.24
N TYR A 161 -12.46 -44.17 13.20
CA TYR A 161 -13.29 -43.54 12.17
C TYR A 161 -12.57 -42.40 11.43
N PRO A 162 -11.48 -42.67 10.70
CA PRO A 162 -10.65 -41.61 10.10
C PRO A 162 -11.33 -40.84 8.95
N THR A 163 -12.34 -41.44 8.32
CA THR A 163 -13.08 -40.87 7.18
C THR A 163 -14.36 -40.14 7.58
N CYS A 164 -14.68 -40.04 8.88
CA CYS A 164 -15.87 -39.35 9.36
C CYS A 164 -15.61 -37.83 9.42
N ALA A 165 -16.21 -37.06 8.51
CA ALA A 165 -16.04 -35.62 8.44
C ALA A 165 -16.57 -34.89 9.69
N ASP A 166 -17.70 -35.31 10.25
CA ASP A 166 -18.29 -34.76 11.49
C ASP A 166 -17.33 -34.80 12.68
N LEU A 167 -16.53 -35.86 12.80
CA LEU A 167 -15.53 -36.00 13.87
C LEU A 167 -14.39 -34.99 13.71
N TRP A 168 -13.96 -34.74 12.47
CA TRP A 168 -12.95 -33.72 12.17
C TRP A 168 -13.49 -32.30 12.39
N GLU A 169 -14.76 -32.04 12.06
CA GLU A 169 -15.43 -30.77 12.34
C GLU A 169 -15.55 -30.52 13.85
N ALA A 170 -16.02 -31.49 14.63
CA ALA A 170 -16.12 -31.38 16.08
C ALA A 170 -14.75 -31.20 16.75
N LEU A 171 -13.71 -31.85 16.23
CA LEU A 171 -12.34 -31.66 16.69
C LEU A 171 -11.84 -30.24 16.37
N GLY A 172 -12.14 -29.73 15.18
CA GLY A 172 -11.85 -28.35 14.77
C GLY A 172 -12.50 -27.34 15.71
N LEU A 173 -13.78 -27.53 16.04
CA LEU A 173 -14.51 -26.69 16.98
C LEU A 173 -13.90 -26.71 18.38
N ALA A 174 -13.54 -27.89 18.89
CA ALA A 174 -12.89 -28.01 20.20
C ALA A 174 -11.54 -27.29 20.24
N TYR A 175 -10.72 -27.41 19.18
CA TYR A 175 -9.46 -26.67 19.08
C TYR A 175 -9.64 -25.16 19.00
N GLN A 176 -10.63 -24.70 18.22
CA GLN A 176 -10.94 -23.28 18.09
C GLN A 176 -11.33 -22.67 19.44
N ARG A 177 -12.16 -23.35 20.23
CA ARG A 177 -12.57 -22.89 21.57
C ARG A 177 -11.43 -22.89 22.58
N LEU A 178 -10.40 -23.71 22.38
CA LEU A 178 -9.16 -23.70 23.15
C LEU A 178 -8.13 -22.66 22.65
N GLY A 179 -8.44 -21.87 21.62
CA GLY A 179 -7.53 -20.90 21.00
C GLY A 179 -6.43 -21.53 20.15
N ARG A 180 -6.50 -22.83 19.84
CA ARG A 180 -5.52 -23.56 19.02
C ARG A 180 -5.87 -23.46 17.52
N PHE A 181 -5.83 -22.24 16.99
CA PHE A 181 -6.31 -21.91 15.64
C PHE A 181 -5.63 -22.69 14.51
N THR A 182 -4.32 -22.95 14.61
CA THR A 182 -3.59 -23.71 13.58
C THR A 182 -4.01 -25.18 13.50
N ALA A 183 -4.32 -25.80 14.65
CA ALA A 183 -4.84 -27.16 14.72
C ALA A 183 -6.31 -27.22 14.26
N ALA A 184 -7.09 -26.19 14.58
CA ALA A 184 -8.47 -26.06 14.12
C ALA A 184 -8.56 -25.99 12.59
N ILE A 185 -7.78 -25.11 11.95
CA ILE A 185 -7.75 -24.99 10.47
C ILE A 185 -7.38 -26.34 9.81
N LYS A 186 -6.40 -27.07 10.37
CA LYS A 186 -6.04 -28.40 9.82
C LYS A 186 -7.18 -29.41 9.96
N SER A 187 -7.90 -29.38 11.08
CA SER A 187 -9.02 -30.29 11.34
C SER A 187 -10.21 -29.97 10.44
N TYR A 188 -10.58 -28.69 10.32
CA TYR A 188 -11.62 -28.25 9.37
C TYR A 188 -11.22 -28.50 7.93
N GLY A 189 -9.96 -28.24 7.55
CA GLY A 189 -9.45 -28.57 6.21
C GLY A 189 -9.60 -30.05 5.88
N ARG A 190 -9.32 -30.94 6.84
CA ARG A 190 -9.54 -32.38 6.66
C ARG A 190 -11.02 -32.75 6.57
N ALA A 191 -11.90 -32.07 7.32
CA ALA A 191 -13.34 -32.26 7.20
C ALA A 191 -13.83 -31.87 5.79
N ILE A 192 -13.40 -30.71 5.27
CA ILE A 192 -13.73 -30.22 3.93
C ILE A 192 -13.19 -31.13 2.82
N GLU A 193 -11.99 -31.71 2.99
CA GLU A 193 -11.43 -32.70 2.06
C GLU A 193 -12.25 -33.99 1.99
N LEU A 194 -12.91 -34.37 3.09
CA LEU A 194 -13.73 -35.58 3.17
C LEU A 194 -15.17 -35.35 2.70
N ASP A 195 -15.71 -34.17 3.00
CA ASP A 195 -17.03 -33.72 2.60
C ASP A 195 -16.99 -32.21 2.29
N ASP A 196 -17.06 -31.88 1.00
CA ASP A 196 -17.01 -30.51 0.50
C ASP A 196 -18.31 -29.73 0.76
N THR A 197 -19.38 -30.40 1.20
CA THR A 197 -20.68 -29.79 1.49
C THR A 197 -20.79 -29.24 2.93
N MET A 198 -19.76 -29.41 3.76
CA MET A 198 -19.73 -28.95 5.16
C MET A 198 -19.62 -27.42 5.29
N VAL A 199 -20.75 -26.74 5.20
CA VAL A 199 -20.85 -25.27 5.32
C VAL A 199 -20.30 -24.76 6.65
N PHE A 200 -20.51 -25.47 7.75
CA PHE A 200 -20.03 -25.03 9.07
C PHE A 200 -18.50 -25.03 9.14
N ALA A 201 -17.84 -26.12 8.73
CA ALA A 201 -16.38 -26.19 8.63
C ALA A 201 -15.79 -25.08 7.73
N LEU A 202 -16.40 -24.81 6.58
CA LEU A 202 -15.98 -23.72 5.67
C LEU A 202 -16.09 -22.34 6.34
N VAL A 203 -17.23 -22.04 6.98
CA VAL A 203 -17.47 -20.75 7.65
C VAL A 203 -16.53 -20.56 8.84
N GLU A 204 -16.37 -21.56 9.70
CA GLU A 204 -15.51 -21.45 10.88
C GLU A 204 -14.03 -21.40 10.52
N SER A 205 -13.58 -22.18 9.52
CA SER A 205 -12.24 -22.04 8.97
C SER A 205 -12.02 -20.64 8.39
N GLY A 206 -13.02 -20.09 7.69
CA GLY A 206 -12.97 -18.74 7.13
C GLY A 206 -12.84 -17.68 8.21
N ASN A 207 -13.64 -17.81 9.28
CA ASN A 207 -13.59 -16.93 10.45
C ASN A 207 -12.20 -16.95 11.11
N ILE A 208 -11.61 -18.13 11.29
CA ILE A 208 -10.26 -18.26 11.85
C ILE A 208 -9.21 -17.65 10.89
N SER A 209 -9.37 -17.83 9.58
CA SER A 209 -8.46 -17.22 8.60
C SER A 209 -8.50 -15.70 8.65
N VAL A 210 -9.69 -15.10 8.79
CA VAL A 210 -9.87 -13.65 8.98
C VAL A 210 -9.26 -13.17 10.29
N THR A 211 -9.45 -13.88 11.41
CA THR A 211 -8.86 -13.48 12.71
C THR A 211 -7.33 -13.57 12.72
N LEU A 212 -6.75 -14.47 11.94
CA LEU A 212 -5.30 -14.56 11.74
C LEU A 212 -4.75 -13.58 10.69
N GLY A 213 -5.60 -12.73 10.08
CA GLY A 213 -5.21 -11.76 9.05
C GLY A 213 -5.02 -12.34 7.64
N SER A 214 -5.32 -13.63 7.43
CA SER A 214 -5.30 -14.27 6.11
C SER A 214 -6.64 -14.06 5.38
N PHE A 215 -6.97 -12.80 5.08
CA PHE A 215 -8.29 -12.43 4.55
C PHE A 215 -8.62 -13.07 3.20
N SER A 216 -7.63 -13.27 2.32
CA SER A 216 -7.82 -13.88 0.99
C SER A 216 -8.36 -15.31 1.09
N LYS A 217 -7.77 -16.13 1.95
CA LYS A 217 -8.22 -17.49 2.25
C LYS A 217 -9.61 -17.50 2.89
N GLY A 218 -9.86 -16.56 3.80
CA GLY A 218 -11.18 -16.42 4.43
C GLY A 218 -12.27 -16.15 3.38
N VAL A 219 -12.03 -15.18 2.49
CA VAL A 219 -12.96 -14.83 1.40
C VAL A 219 -13.22 -16.01 0.47
N GLU A 220 -12.20 -16.78 0.12
CA GLU A 220 -12.35 -18.00 -0.69
C GLU A 220 -13.26 -19.04 -0.01
N GLN A 221 -13.03 -19.30 1.28
CA GLN A 221 -13.82 -20.25 2.06
C GLN A 221 -15.28 -19.80 2.23
N PHE A 222 -15.53 -18.50 2.43
CA PHE A 222 -16.90 -17.98 2.48
C PHE A 222 -17.59 -18.03 1.13
N ARG A 223 -16.88 -17.80 0.01
CA ARG A 223 -17.46 -17.95 -1.33
C ARG A 223 -17.86 -19.40 -1.61
N GLN A 224 -17.01 -20.37 -1.27
CA GLN A 224 -17.35 -21.80 -1.35
C GLN A 224 -18.58 -22.14 -0.49
N ALA A 225 -18.65 -21.64 0.75
CA ALA A 225 -19.82 -21.83 1.61
C ALA A 225 -21.12 -21.25 1.00
N LEU A 226 -21.02 -20.12 0.27
CA LEU A 226 -22.15 -19.48 -0.40
C LEU A 226 -22.53 -20.15 -1.73
N GLU A 227 -21.61 -20.83 -2.40
CA GLU A 227 -21.92 -21.69 -3.55
C GLU A 227 -22.83 -22.86 -3.13
N ILE A 228 -22.55 -23.45 -1.96
CA ILE A 228 -23.34 -24.55 -1.40
C ILE A 228 -24.65 -24.03 -0.80
N SER A 229 -24.57 -22.96 0.01
CA SER A 229 -25.72 -22.37 0.68
C SER A 229 -25.76 -20.85 0.49
N PRO A 230 -26.41 -20.36 -0.59
CA PRO A 230 -26.44 -18.93 -0.94
C PRO A 230 -27.06 -18.02 0.12
N ARG A 231 -27.90 -18.60 1.01
CA ARG A 231 -28.61 -17.89 2.09
C ARG A 231 -27.92 -18.03 3.45
N CYS A 232 -26.67 -18.53 3.50
CA CYS A 232 -25.91 -18.65 4.73
C CYS A 232 -25.45 -17.27 5.23
N VAL A 233 -26.16 -16.73 6.21
CA VAL A 233 -25.89 -15.38 6.75
C VAL A 233 -24.54 -15.27 7.45
N PRO A 234 -24.08 -16.26 8.25
CA PRO A 234 -22.72 -16.24 8.78
C PRO A 234 -21.65 -16.17 7.68
N ALA A 235 -21.84 -16.87 6.56
CA ALA A 235 -20.92 -16.81 5.42
C ALA A 235 -20.95 -15.44 4.73
N GLN A 236 -22.14 -14.83 4.53
CA GLN A 236 -22.25 -13.48 3.97
C GLN A 236 -21.60 -12.42 4.89
N TYR A 237 -21.82 -12.52 6.19
CA TYR A 237 -21.20 -11.64 7.18
C TYR A 237 -19.68 -11.79 7.18
N GLY A 238 -19.18 -13.04 7.20
CA GLY A 238 -17.76 -13.36 7.11
C GLY A 238 -17.12 -12.87 5.82
N LEU A 239 -17.80 -13.03 4.68
CA LEU A 239 -17.36 -12.54 3.37
C LEU A 239 -17.21 -11.01 3.37
N ALA A 240 -18.24 -10.28 3.83
CA ALA A 240 -18.18 -8.83 3.91
C ALA A 240 -17.06 -8.34 4.85
N LEU A 241 -16.85 -9.02 5.98
CA LEU A 241 -15.77 -8.71 6.92
C LEU A 241 -14.39 -9.01 6.32
N GLY A 242 -14.24 -10.13 5.63
CA GLY A 242 -13.00 -10.52 4.93
C GLY A 242 -12.64 -9.55 3.80
N LEU A 243 -13.63 -9.14 2.99
CA LEU A 243 -13.46 -8.13 1.95
C LEU A 243 -13.08 -6.76 2.52
N LEU A 244 -13.68 -6.35 3.65
CA LEU A 244 -13.27 -5.14 4.37
C LEU A 244 -11.81 -5.23 4.85
N GLY A 245 -11.37 -6.39 5.34
CA GLY A 245 -9.98 -6.65 5.70
C GLY A 245 -9.02 -6.52 4.52
N LEU A 246 -9.32 -7.21 3.41
CA LEU A 246 -8.55 -7.10 2.15
C LEU A 246 -8.49 -5.67 1.64
N ALA A 247 -9.61 -4.94 1.68
CA ALA A 247 -9.65 -3.56 1.25
C ALA A 247 -8.74 -2.68 2.08
N LYS A 248 -8.70 -2.86 3.42
CA LYS A 248 -7.78 -2.15 4.31
C LYS A 248 -6.32 -2.46 3.97
N ASP A 249 -5.99 -3.71 3.69
CA ASP A 249 -4.63 -4.09 3.26
C ASP A 249 -4.25 -3.45 1.92
N CYS A 250 -5.16 -3.45 0.94
CA CYS A 250 -4.95 -2.76 -0.34
C CYS A 250 -4.76 -1.24 -0.15
N ILE A 251 -5.56 -0.62 0.71
CA ILE A 251 -5.45 0.81 1.04
C ILE A 251 -4.10 1.13 1.70
N ASN A 252 -3.64 0.29 2.63
CA ASN A 252 -2.33 0.44 3.28
C ASN A 252 -1.17 0.31 2.28
N LEU A 253 -1.32 -0.52 1.25
CA LEU A 253 -0.37 -0.63 0.13
C LEU A 253 -0.50 0.51 -0.90
N GLY A 254 -1.49 1.39 -0.76
CA GLY A 254 -1.77 2.49 -1.68
C GLY A 254 -2.52 2.10 -2.96
N ALA A 255 -3.08 0.88 -3.01
CA ALA A 255 -3.90 0.37 -4.11
C ALA A 255 -5.38 0.75 -3.92
N TYR A 256 -5.67 2.07 -3.88
CA TYR A 256 -7.01 2.60 -3.56
C TYR A 256 -8.11 2.15 -4.54
N GLN A 257 -7.79 1.95 -5.82
CA GLN A 257 -8.78 1.52 -6.82
C GLN A 257 -9.30 0.12 -6.53
N TRP A 258 -8.39 -0.82 -6.23
CA TRP A 258 -8.76 -2.18 -5.83
C TRP A 258 -9.44 -2.19 -4.46
N GLY A 259 -8.96 -1.36 -3.53
CA GLY A 259 -9.62 -1.18 -2.23
C GLY A 259 -11.08 -0.71 -2.37
N ALA A 260 -11.34 0.25 -3.25
CA ALA A 260 -12.68 0.75 -3.53
C ALA A 260 -13.59 -0.32 -4.14
N SER A 261 -13.11 -1.08 -5.14
CA SER A 261 -13.90 -2.18 -5.74
C SER A 261 -14.24 -3.28 -4.73
N LEU A 262 -13.30 -3.62 -3.84
CA LEU A 262 -13.54 -4.60 -2.77
C LEU A 262 -14.57 -4.09 -1.75
N LEU A 263 -14.56 -2.79 -1.44
CA LEU A 263 -15.54 -2.16 -0.56
C LEU A 263 -16.94 -2.08 -1.19
N GLU A 264 -17.03 -1.89 -2.51
CA GLU A 264 -18.30 -1.96 -3.24
C GLU A 264 -18.89 -3.36 -3.14
N GLU A 265 -18.11 -4.41 -3.45
CA GLU A 265 -18.53 -5.81 -3.29
C GLU A 265 -18.93 -6.10 -1.84
N ALA A 266 -18.10 -5.71 -0.87
CA ALA A 266 -18.39 -5.91 0.55
C ALA A 266 -19.70 -5.22 0.97
N SER A 267 -19.94 -4.01 0.46
CA SER A 267 -21.16 -3.27 0.74
C SER A 267 -22.39 -3.94 0.16
N GLU A 268 -22.30 -4.52 -1.04
CA GLU A 268 -23.42 -5.25 -1.65
C GLU A 268 -23.78 -6.49 -0.85
N VAL A 269 -22.79 -7.28 -0.44
CA VAL A 269 -22.97 -8.47 0.40
C VAL A 269 -23.55 -8.11 1.77
N ALA A 270 -22.98 -7.10 2.45
CA ALA A 270 -23.46 -6.65 3.75
C ALA A 270 -24.88 -6.07 3.67
N ARG A 271 -25.20 -5.33 2.61
CA ARG A 271 -26.54 -4.78 2.37
C ARG A 271 -27.57 -5.89 2.09
N ALA A 272 -27.23 -6.86 1.25
CA ALA A 272 -28.10 -7.99 0.95
C ALA A 272 -28.45 -8.79 2.23
N SER A 273 -27.44 -9.07 3.06
CA SER A 273 -27.64 -9.75 4.34
C SER A 273 -28.47 -8.92 5.34
N ALA A 274 -28.25 -7.59 5.39
CA ALA A 274 -29.02 -6.67 6.24
C ALA A 274 -30.51 -6.59 5.85
N TYR A 275 -30.82 -6.63 4.55
CA TYR A 275 -32.21 -6.63 4.07
C TYR A 275 -32.95 -7.93 4.37
N PHE A 276 -32.23 -9.06 4.31
CA PHE A 276 -32.78 -10.38 4.65
C PHE A 276 -33.06 -10.51 6.15
N LEU A 277 -32.13 -10.09 7.01
CA LEU A 277 -32.25 -10.13 8.47
C LEU A 277 -32.17 -8.73 9.08
N ARG A 278 -33.31 -8.03 9.05
CA ARG A 278 -33.42 -6.61 9.44
C ARG A 278 -33.16 -6.32 10.93
N ASN A 279 -33.13 -7.35 11.78
CA ASN A 279 -33.10 -7.22 13.23
C ASN A 279 -31.71 -7.49 13.85
N ILE A 280 -30.68 -7.71 13.03
CA ILE A 280 -29.33 -8.01 13.52
C ILE A 280 -28.47 -6.74 13.47
N SER A 281 -28.13 -6.20 14.65
CA SER A 281 -27.36 -4.95 14.78
C SER A 281 -25.95 -5.05 14.17
N CYS A 282 -25.23 -6.16 14.37
CA CYS A 282 -23.85 -6.30 13.91
C CYS A 282 -23.69 -6.24 12.39
N ILE A 283 -24.70 -6.67 11.62
CA ILE A 283 -24.68 -6.58 10.14
C ILE A 283 -24.82 -5.12 9.72
N TRP A 284 -25.74 -4.36 10.35
CA TRP A 284 -25.89 -2.94 10.09
C TRP A 284 -24.65 -2.14 10.48
N LYS A 285 -24.01 -2.49 11.60
CA LYS A 285 -22.71 -1.93 11.99
C LYS A 285 -21.62 -2.24 10.95
N LEU A 286 -21.51 -3.49 10.50
CA LEU A 286 -20.52 -3.87 9.49
C LEU A 286 -20.73 -3.14 8.15
N HIS A 287 -21.98 -3.07 7.68
CA HIS A 287 -22.31 -2.29 6.48
C HIS A 287 -21.93 -0.81 6.64
N ALA A 288 -22.12 -0.24 7.83
CA ALA A 288 -21.72 1.12 8.13
C ALA A 288 -20.18 1.29 8.15
N ASP A 289 -19.45 0.36 8.77
CA ASP A 289 -17.98 0.35 8.79
C ASP A 289 -17.39 0.29 7.37
N ILE A 290 -18.00 -0.51 6.48
CA ILE A 290 -17.62 -0.60 5.05
C ILE A 290 -17.88 0.73 4.33
N GLN A 291 -19.06 1.31 4.51
CA GLN A 291 -19.42 2.59 3.88
C GLN A 291 -18.56 3.76 4.40
N LEU A 292 -18.19 3.76 5.68
CA LEU A 292 -17.26 4.72 6.26
C LEU A 292 -15.85 4.59 5.63
N ALA A 293 -15.35 3.36 5.48
CA ALA A 293 -14.08 3.11 4.81
C ALA A 293 -14.12 3.56 3.33
N TYR A 294 -15.22 3.25 2.62
CA TYR A 294 -15.41 3.66 1.24
C TYR A 294 -15.44 5.18 1.09
N ALA A 295 -16.17 5.89 1.95
CA ALA A 295 -16.23 7.36 1.93
C ALA A 295 -14.86 8.04 2.15
N ARG A 296 -13.96 7.43 2.91
CA ARG A 296 -12.62 7.97 3.20
C ARG A 296 -11.58 7.67 2.12
N CYS A 297 -11.73 6.54 1.42
CA CYS A 297 -10.70 6.02 0.54
C CYS A 297 -11.08 5.98 -0.94
N TYR A 298 -12.29 6.44 -1.31
CA TYR A 298 -12.74 6.46 -2.70
C TYR A 298 -11.81 7.34 -3.56
N PRO A 299 -11.06 6.73 -4.50
CA PRO A 299 -10.10 7.46 -5.31
C PRO A 299 -10.78 8.22 -6.45
N TRP A 300 -10.18 9.35 -6.82
CA TRP A 300 -10.49 10.03 -8.06
C TRP A 300 -9.76 9.34 -9.23
N ILE A 301 -10.52 8.68 -10.10
CA ILE A 301 -10.04 7.88 -11.25
C ILE A 301 -10.66 8.45 -12.52
N GLU A 302 -10.02 9.45 -13.11
CA GLU A 302 -10.53 10.07 -14.34
C GLU A 302 -9.39 10.25 -15.33
N ASP A 303 -9.72 10.20 -16.62
CA ASP A 303 -8.75 10.40 -17.69
C ASP A 303 -8.33 11.88 -17.74
N VAL A 304 -7.15 12.14 -17.17
CA VAL A 304 -6.54 13.48 -17.05
C VAL A 304 -6.45 14.21 -18.39
N GLN A 305 -6.33 13.46 -19.51
CA GLN A 305 -6.26 14.03 -20.86
C GLN A 305 -7.57 14.68 -21.31
N GLU A 306 -8.73 14.12 -20.94
CA GLU A 306 -10.04 14.69 -21.30
C GLU A 306 -10.35 15.93 -20.46
N LEU A 307 -9.90 15.92 -19.20
CA LEU A 307 -10.15 16.99 -18.23
C LEU A 307 -9.24 18.21 -18.41
N GLU A 308 -8.12 18.05 -19.10
CA GLU A 308 -7.16 19.12 -19.37
C GLU A 308 -7.76 20.24 -20.24
N ALA A 309 -8.61 19.89 -21.21
CA ALA A 309 -9.14 20.85 -22.18
C ALA A 309 -10.42 21.57 -21.69
N ASN A 310 -11.12 21.02 -20.70
CA ASN A 310 -12.44 21.49 -20.31
C ASN A 310 -12.59 21.70 -18.80
N LYS A 311 -12.53 22.97 -18.38
CA LYS A 311 -12.74 23.42 -16.99
C LYS A 311 -14.08 22.93 -16.41
N GLU A 312 -15.14 22.93 -17.22
CA GLU A 312 -16.47 22.51 -16.76
C GLU A 312 -16.50 21.00 -16.51
N ALA A 313 -15.89 20.20 -17.39
CA ALA A 313 -15.74 18.76 -17.21
C ALA A 313 -14.96 18.41 -15.93
N PHE A 314 -13.83 19.09 -15.68
CA PHE A 314 -13.06 18.93 -14.44
C PHE A 314 -13.89 19.27 -13.20
N SER A 315 -14.65 20.36 -13.23
CA SER A 315 -15.52 20.74 -12.12
C SER A 315 -16.64 19.73 -11.88
N ALA A 316 -17.24 19.20 -12.94
CA ALA A 316 -18.29 18.18 -12.87
C ALA A 316 -17.73 16.87 -12.29
N SER A 317 -16.53 16.47 -12.69
CA SER A 317 -15.84 15.29 -12.15
C SER A 317 -15.57 15.41 -10.64
N ILE A 318 -15.02 16.55 -10.18
CA ILE A 318 -14.80 16.76 -8.73
C ILE A 318 -16.12 16.78 -7.95
N ILE A 319 -17.17 17.35 -8.52
CA ILE A 319 -18.50 17.35 -7.88
C ILE A 319 -19.04 15.92 -7.80
N SER A 320 -18.87 15.12 -8.86
CA SER A 320 -19.25 13.70 -8.89
C SER A 320 -18.51 12.90 -7.82
N TRP A 321 -17.17 12.99 -7.77
CA TRP A 321 -16.33 12.35 -6.76
C TRP A 321 -16.70 12.77 -5.34
N ARG A 322 -16.91 14.06 -5.08
CA ARG A 322 -17.33 14.51 -3.74
C ARG A 322 -18.73 13.98 -3.39
N ARG A 323 -19.63 13.94 -4.37
CA ARG A 323 -21.00 13.43 -4.19
C ARG A 323 -21.00 11.94 -3.83
N THR A 324 -20.15 11.12 -4.47
CA THR A 324 -20.04 9.69 -4.13
C THR A 324 -19.53 9.50 -2.70
N CYS A 325 -18.44 10.18 -2.30
CA CYS A 325 -17.94 10.12 -0.92
C CYS A 325 -19.00 10.56 0.10
N PHE A 326 -19.73 11.65 -0.18
CA PHE A 326 -20.76 12.18 0.71
C PHE A 326 -21.98 11.26 0.82
N LEU A 327 -22.42 10.65 -0.28
CA LEU A 327 -23.53 9.68 -0.27
C LEU A 327 -23.14 8.43 0.52
N ALA A 328 -21.93 7.92 0.35
CA ALA A 328 -21.40 6.81 1.13
C ALA A 328 -21.38 7.14 2.64
N ALA A 329 -20.91 8.34 3.01
CA ALA A 329 -20.90 8.77 4.39
C ALA A 329 -22.32 8.86 4.99
N LYS A 330 -23.30 9.33 4.20
CA LYS A 330 -24.72 9.32 4.61
C LYS A 330 -25.26 7.89 4.79
N HIS A 331 -24.95 6.97 3.88
CA HIS A 331 -25.35 5.57 4.00
C HIS A 331 -24.76 4.91 5.25
N ALA A 332 -23.49 5.21 5.58
CA ALA A 332 -22.86 4.77 6.81
C ALA A 332 -23.63 5.28 8.04
N ARG A 333 -23.92 6.59 8.10
CA ARG A 333 -24.69 7.18 9.21
C ARG A 333 -26.06 6.53 9.38
N PHE A 334 -26.82 6.33 8.30
CA PHE A 334 -28.12 5.65 8.40
C PHE A 334 -28.01 4.22 8.90
N SER A 335 -26.97 3.51 8.48
CA SER A 335 -26.72 2.12 8.89
C SER A 335 -26.33 2.03 10.36
N TYR A 336 -25.47 2.93 10.85
CA TYR A 336 -25.18 3.03 12.29
C TYR A 336 -26.41 3.43 13.11
N GLN A 337 -27.23 4.37 12.64
CA GLN A 337 -28.49 4.73 13.31
C GLN A 337 -29.43 3.54 13.41
N ARG A 338 -29.52 2.72 12.36
CA ARG A 338 -30.29 1.48 12.39
C ARG A 338 -29.71 0.48 13.39
N ALA A 339 -28.39 0.32 13.43
CA ALA A 339 -27.72 -0.52 14.43
C ALA A 339 -27.97 -0.02 15.87
N SER A 340 -27.87 1.28 16.11
CA SER A 340 -28.16 1.93 17.39
C SER A 340 -29.60 1.70 17.84
N HIS A 341 -30.57 1.80 16.93
CA HIS A 341 -31.97 1.50 17.26
C HIS A 341 -32.17 0.03 17.68
N LEU A 342 -31.41 -0.91 17.11
CA LEU A 342 -31.50 -2.32 17.45
C LEU A 342 -30.75 -2.67 18.76
N SER A 343 -29.67 -1.96 19.06
CA SER A 343 -28.85 -2.16 20.25
C SER A 343 -28.41 -0.82 20.87
N PRO A 344 -29.32 -0.08 21.52
CA PRO A 344 -29.03 1.25 22.08
C PRO A 344 -28.07 1.24 23.27
N TRP A 345 -27.78 0.08 23.85
CA TRP A 345 -26.82 -0.08 24.94
C TRP A 345 -25.36 -0.21 24.47
N GLN A 346 -25.09 -0.32 23.17
CA GLN A 346 -23.72 -0.48 22.66
C GLN A 346 -23.03 0.88 22.47
N ALA A 347 -22.12 1.23 23.37
CA ALA A 347 -21.39 2.51 23.37
C ALA A 347 -20.58 2.74 22.08
N ASN A 348 -19.97 1.68 21.52
CA ASN A 348 -19.18 1.75 20.28
C ASN A 348 -19.95 2.40 19.12
N ILE A 349 -21.24 2.10 18.96
CA ILE A 349 -22.05 2.63 17.86
C ILE A 349 -22.19 4.17 17.99
N TYR A 350 -22.30 4.69 19.21
CA TYR A 350 -22.37 6.15 19.43
C TYR A 350 -21.06 6.84 19.04
N ALA A 351 -19.91 6.25 19.40
CA ALA A 351 -18.60 6.75 18.99
C ALA A 351 -18.45 6.70 17.45
N ASP A 352 -18.87 5.62 16.81
CA ASP A 352 -18.85 5.48 15.34
C ASP A 352 -19.77 6.53 14.66
N ILE A 353 -20.96 6.80 15.21
CA ILE A 353 -21.87 7.87 14.75
C ILE A 353 -21.22 9.24 14.90
N ALA A 354 -20.44 9.47 15.96
CA ALA A 354 -19.73 10.72 16.16
C ALA A 354 -18.68 10.93 15.07
N VAL A 355 -17.86 9.91 14.79
CA VAL A 355 -16.81 9.94 13.77
C VAL A 355 -17.37 10.15 12.37
N ILE A 356 -18.47 9.48 12.00
CA ILE A 356 -19.09 9.68 10.69
C ILE A 356 -19.75 11.06 10.57
N SER A 357 -20.28 11.60 11.67
CA SER A 357 -20.88 12.94 11.67
C SER A 357 -19.85 14.03 11.37
N ASP A 358 -18.64 13.91 11.94
CA ASP A 358 -17.48 14.77 11.61
C ASP A 358 -17.02 14.62 10.15
N LEU A 359 -17.03 13.39 9.61
CA LEU A 359 -16.71 13.20 8.20
C LEU A 359 -17.74 13.90 7.28
N ILE A 360 -19.03 13.77 7.59
CA ILE A 360 -20.10 14.40 6.79
C ILE A 360 -19.97 15.92 6.80
N THR A 361 -19.63 16.54 7.94
CA THR A 361 -19.41 18.00 8.02
C THR A 361 -18.20 18.43 7.20
N SER A 362 -17.11 17.65 7.20
CA SER A 362 -15.93 17.95 6.40
C SER A 362 -16.17 17.91 4.88
N LEU A 363 -17.11 17.07 4.42
CA LEU A 363 -17.41 16.86 3.00
C LEU A 363 -18.46 17.85 2.43
N ASP A 364 -19.29 18.48 3.27
CA ASP A 364 -20.36 19.35 2.80
C ASP A 364 -19.87 20.79 2.54
N LYS A 365 -20.04 21.27 1.31
CA LYS A 365 -19.70 22.65 0.90
C LYS A 365 -20.78 23.67 1.24
N ASN A 366 -22.03 23.25 1.39
CA ASN A 366 -23.20 24.13 1.56
C ASN A 366 -23.58 24.36 3.03
N TYR A 367 -22.76 23.87 3.96
CA TYR A 367 -22.91 24.14 5.39
C TYR A 367 -22.60 25.61 5.68
N LYS A 368 -23.56 26.49 5.39
CA LYS A 368 -23.70 27.74 6.13
C LYS A 368 -23.82 27.36 7.59
N GLN A 369 -22.74 27.55 8.37
CA GLN A 369 -22.70 27.65 9.83
C GLN A 369 -23.94 27.10 10.57
N ASP A 370 -24.24 25.81 10.42
CA ASP A 370 -25.14 25.15 11.35
C ASP A 370 -24.28 24.86 12.58
N ILE A 371 -24.33 25.79 13.54
CA ILE A 371 -23.64 25.75 14.84
C ILE A 371 -23.88 24.41 15.58
N ASN A 372 -24.85 23.60 15.13
CA ASN A 372 -25.31 22.35 15.71
C ASN A 372 -24.60 21.07 15.23
N ALA A 373 -23.75 21.10 14.20
CA ALA A 373 -23.17 19.86 13.65
C ALA A 373 -22.00 19.31 14.51
N TRP A 374 -21.12 20.19 14.99
CA TRP A 374 -20.10 19.84 16.00
C TRP A 374 -20.72 19.38 17.31
N GLN A 375 -21.86 19.98 17.68
CA GLN A 375 -22.63 19.53 18.81
C GLN A 375 -23.12 18.09 18.63
N LEU A 376 -23.37 17.60 17.40
CA LEU A 376 -23.82 16.22 17.21
C LEU A 376 -22.70 15.22 17.45
N ALA A 377 -21.52 15.43 16.87
CA ALA A 377 -20.37 14.57 17.10
C ALA A 377 -19.96 14.55 18.58
N GLU A 378 -19.93 15.72 19.21
CA GLU A 378 -19.66 15.85 20.64
C GLU A 378 -20.73 15.16 21.49
N LYS A 379 -22.03 15.38 21.22
CA LYS A 379 -23.15 14.72 21.93
C LYS A 379 -23.11 13.20 21.79
N MET A 380 -22.81 12.70 20.61
CA MET A 380 -22.73 11.26 20.37
C MET A 380 -21.52 10.66 21.11
N SER A 381 -20.37 11.35 21.12
CA SER A 381 -19.20 10.95 21.90
C SER A 381 -19.50 10.93 23.41
N MET A 382 -20.21 11.94 23.92
CA MET A 382 -20.69 11.95 25.30
C MET A 382 -21.70 10.84 25.57
N GLY A 383 -22.56 10.49 24.61
CA GLY A 383 -23.48 9.36 24.70
C GLY A 383 -22.75 8.03 24.90
N ALA A 384 -21.64 7.80 24.20
CA ALA A 384 -20.79 6.64 24.42
C ALA A 384 -20.23 6.61 25.86
N LEU A 385 -19.74 7.76 26.36
CA LEU A 385 -19.23 7.90 27.73
C LEU A 385 -20.32 7.75 28.81
N LEU A 386 -21.57 8.12 28.53
CA LEU A 386 -22.68 7.90 29.45
C LEU A 386 -22.98 6.41 29.65
N LEU A 387 -22.76 5.59 28.61
CA LEU A 387 -22.92 4.14 28.68
C LEU A 387 -21.69 3.46 29.30
N GLU A 388 -20.49 3.90 28.92
CA GLU A 388 -19.21 3.30 29.31
C GLU A 388 -18.17 4.38 29.66
N GLY A 389 -18.35 5.03 30.82
CA GLY A 389 -17.52 6.16 31.26
C GLY A 389 -16.07 5.83 31.61
N ASP A 390 -15.76 4.54 31.81
CA ASP A 390 -14.42 4.05 32.17
C ASP A 390 -13.58 3.68 30.93
N SER A 391 -14.15 3.77 29.71
CA SER A 391 -13.44 3.46 28.48
C SER A 391 -12.55 4.62 28.03
N TYR A 392 -11.23 4.38 27.98
CA TYR A 392 -10.27 5.37 27.48
C TYR A 392 -10.46 5.70 26.00
N GLU A 393 -11.01 4.79 25.20
CA GLU A 393 -11.23 4.96 23.76
C GLU A 393 -12.30 6.03 23.48
N PHE A 394 -13.35 6.10 24.30
CA PHE A 394 -14.41 7.10 24.13
C PHE A 394 -13.98 8.47 24.65
N TRP A 395 -13.15 8.53 25.69
CA TRP A 395 -12.50 9.78 26.11
C TRP A 395 -11.56 10.30 25.02
N LEU A 396 -10.79 9.41 24.37
CA LEU A 396 -9.98 9.76 23.21
C LEU A 396 -10.85 10.27 22.05
N ALA A 397 -11.94 9.59 21.72
CA ALA A 397 -12.86 10.00 20.66
C ALA A 397 -13.44 11.41 20.92
N LEU A 398 -13.91 11.68 22.15
CA LEU A 398 -14.38 13.00 22.55
C LEU A 398 -13.28 14.06 22.40
N GLY A 399 -12.06 13.75 22.83
CA GLY A 399 -10.92 14.67 22.75
C GLY A 399 -10.45 14.97 21.32
N CYS A 400 -10.74 14.08 20.37
CA CYS A 400 -10.45 14.27 18.95
C CYS A 400 -11.56 15.01 18.20
N LEU A 401 -12.82 14.84 18.63
CA LEU A 401 -14.02 15.30 17.91
C LEU A 401 -14.63 16.60 18.46
N SER A 402 -14.28 17.02 19.68
CA SER A 402 -14.74 18.30 20.21
C SER A 402 -13.95 19.47 19.63
N ASP A 403 -14.62 20.61 19.47
CA ASP A 403 -14.01 21.87 19.00
C ASP A 403 -13.47 22.72 20.16
N HIS A 404 -13.93 22.44 21.38
CA HIS A 404 -13.54 23.20 22.57
C HIS A 404 -12.19 22.73 23.11
N ASN A 405 -11.15 23.55 22.93
CA ASN A 405 -9.78 23.23 23.37
C ASN A 405 -9.68 22.74 24.83
N ALA A 406 -10.43 23.33 25.75
CA ALA A 406 -10.44 22.91 27.16
C ALA A 406 -11.05 21.52 27.37
N LEU A 407 -12.16 21.22 26.67
CA LEU A 407 -12.79 19.91 26.71
C LEU A 407 -11.90 18.85 26.04
N ASN A 408 -11.29 19.19 24.90
CA ASN A 408 -10.30 18.36 24.23
C ASN A 408 -9.15 17.98 25.16
N GLN A 409 -8.55 18.99 25.80
CA GLN A 409 -7.46 18.77 26.75
C GLN A 409 -7.91 17.90 27.92
N HIS A 410 -9.06 18.19 28.52
CA HIS A 410 -9.60 17.41 29.62
C HIS A 410 -9.82 15.94 29.21
N ALA A 411 -10.50 15.71 28.09
CA ALA A 411 -10.82 14.37 27.61
C ALA A 411 -9.56 13.55 27.29
N LEU A 412 -8.57 14.15 26.61
CA LEU A 412 -7.29 13.50 26.32
C LEU A 412 -6.50 13.18 27.60
N ILE A 413 -6.49 14.08 28.58
CA ILE A 413 -5.83 13.83 29.88
C ILE A 413 -6.57 12.72 30.65
N ARG A 414 -7.91 12.70 30.64
CA ARG A 414 -8.69 11.62 31.25
C ARG A 414 -8.41 10.27 30.58
N ALA A 415 -8.33 10.21 29.26
CA ALA A 415 -7.93 9.01 28.54
C ALA A 415 -6.53 8.52 28.98
N LEU A 416 -5.56 9.45 29.14
CA LEU A 416 -4.22 9.13 29.63
C LEU A 416 -4.17 8.72 31.11
N GLN A 417 -5.07 9.24 31.95
CA GLN A 417 -5.20 8.80 33.34
C GLN A 417 -5.72 7.35 33.44
N LEU A 418 -6.61 6.95 32.52
CA LEU A 418 -7.09 5.58 32.40
C LEU A 418 -6.04 4.65 31.78
N ASN A 419 -5.32 5.13 30.76
CA ASN A 419 -4.25 4.40 30.09
C ASN A 419 -3.07 5.32 29.69
N VAL A 420 -2.01 5.30 30.51
CA VAL A 420 -0.80 6.13 30.30
C VAL A 420 -0.04 5.72 29.03
N SER A 421 -0.18 4.47 28.59
CA SER A 421 0.48 3.93 27.39
C SER A 421 -0.28 4.21 26.09
N LEU A 422 -1.32 5.05 26.12
CA LEU A 422 -2.09 5.41 24.94
C LEU A 422 -1.35 6.44 24.07
N ALA A 423 -0.48 5.96 23.17
CA ALA A 423 0.34 6.80 22.29
C ALA A 423 -0.49 7.76 21.43
N VAL A 424 -1.67 7.33 20.98
CA VAL A 424 -2.59 8.15 20.17
C VAL A 424 -3.03 9.40 20.95
N ALA A 425 -3.39 9.27 22.24
CA ALA A 425 -3.78 10.41 23.06
C ALA A 425 -2.62 11.40 23.26
N TRP A 426 -1.39 10.92 23.47
CA TRP A 426 -0.20 11.78 23.51
C TRP A 426 -0.01 12.53 22.18
N GLY A 427 -0.17 11.85 21.04
CA GLY A 427 -0.06 12.48 19.71
C GLY A 427 -1.10 13.57 19.48
N TYR A 428 -2.37 13.32 19.82
CA TYR A 428 -3.43 14.34 19.69
C TYR A 428 -3.29 15.48 20.71
N LEU A 429 -2.76 15.22 21.90
CA LEU A 429 -2.43 16.27 22.88
C LEU A 429 -1.30 17.17 22.36
N GLY A 430 -0.28 16.59 21.71
CA GLY A 430 0.75 17.35 21.01
C GLY A 430 0.18 18.22 19.88
N LYS A 431 -0.74 17.67 19.08
CA LYS A 431 -1.48 18.42 18.05
C LYS A 431 -2.27 19.59 18.65
N LEU A 432 -2.90 19.39 19.81
CA LEU A 432 -3.65 20.44 20.52
C LEU A 432 -2.72 21.56 21.02
N TYR A 433 -1.65 21.23 21.73
CA TYR A 433 -0.72 22.24 22.25
C TYR A 433 -0.07 23.05 21.14
N ARG A 434 0.20 22.41 20.00
CA ARG A 434 0.67 23.11 18.82
C ARG A 434 -0.35 24.09 18.24
N LYS A 435 -1.66 23.76 18.25
CA LYS A 435 -2.71 24.72 17.85
C LYS A 435 -2.75 25.95 18.77
N VAL A 436 -2.35 25.80 20.03
CA VAL A 436 -2.26 26.88 21.05
C VAL A 436 -0.89 27.57 21.02
N ASP A 437 -0.02 27.25 20.06
CA ASP A 437 1.36 27.75 19.90
C ASP A 437 2.34 27.39 21.04
N GLU A 438 2.01 26.38 21.84
CA GLU A 438 2.85 25.82 22.92
C GLU A 438 3.85 24.79 22.37
N LYS A 439 4.83 25.27 21.59
CA LYS A 439 5.76 24.41 20.80
C LYS A 439 6.57 23.43 21.64
N GLN A 440 7.06 23.85 22.81
CA GLN A 440 7.89 22.99 23.67
C GLN A 440 7.09 21.83 24.26
N LEU A 441 5.88 22.09 24.74
CA LEU A 441 4.99 21.06 25.25
C LEU A 441 4.57 20.12 24.12
N ALA A 442 4.21 20.66 22.95
CA ALA A 442 3.86 19.84 21.78
C ALA A 442 4.97 18.83 21.44
N ARG A 443 6.23 19.29 21.37
CA ARG A 443 7.39 18.44 21.11
C ARG A 443 7.54 17.33 22.15
N GLN A 444 7.42 17.65 23.44
CA GLN A 444 7.48 16.65 24.52
C GLN A 444 6.37 15.60 24.38
N MET A 445 5.15 16.00 24.01
CA MET A 445 4.05 15.05 23.80
C MET A 445 4.31 14.14 22.60
N PHE A 446 4.84 14.67 21.50
CA PHE A 446 5.18 13.88 20.32
C PHE A 446 6.33 12.89 20.58
N ASP A 447 7.37 13.32 21.30
CA ASP A 447 8.48 12.44 21.69
C ASP A 447 7.99 11.32 22.62
N ARG A 448 7.06 11.63 23.53
CA ARG A 448 6.42 10.62 24.37
C ARG A 448 5.62 9.62 23.56
N ALA A 449 4.79 10.10 22.61
CA ALA A 449 4.01 9.25 21.73
C ALA A 449 4.91 8.29 20.92
N ARG A 450 6.00 8.79 20.33
CA ARG A 450 6.97 7.99 19.56
C ARG A 450 7.71 6.98 20.41
N SER A 451 8.04 7.34 21.66
CA SER A 451 8.71 6.44 22.59
C SER A 451 7.84 5.25 23.00
N ILE A 452 6.52 5.45 23.03
CA ILE A 452 5.55 4.42 23.39
C ILE A 452 5.20 3.57 22.17
N ASP A 453 4.88 4.21 21.04
CA ASP A 453 4.54 3.55 19.78
C ASP A 453 5.20 4.26 18.58
N PRO A 454 6.35 3.76 18.09
CA PRO A 454 6.99 4.26 16.88
C PRO A 454 6.16 4.03 15.60
N GLY A 455 5.13 3.19 15.67
CA GLY A 455 4.19 2.89 14.57
C GLY A 455 3.08 3.92 14.39
N LEU A 456 3.03 4.99 15.18
CA LEU A 456 2.05 6.06 15.00
C LEU A 456 2.56 7.14 14.04
N ALA A 457 1.85 7.39 12.93
CA ALA A 457 2.30 8.35 11.90
C ALA A 457 2.28 9.83 12.35
N LEU A 458 1.27 10.23 13.13
CA LEU A 458 1.03 11.63 13.48
C LEU A 458 2.22 12.33 14.18
N PRO A 459 2.88 11.73 15.18
CA PRO A 459 4.08 12.31 15.78
C PRO A 459 5.23 12.50 14.78
N TRP A 460 5.48 11.54 13.89
CA TRP A 460 6.53 11.65 12.87
C TRP A 460 6.26 12.81 11.89
N ALA A 461 5.02 12.94 11.42
CA ALA A 461 4.62 14.05 10.55
C ALA A 461 4.66 15.42 11.25
N SER A 462 4.46 15.45 12.57
CA SER A 462 4.48 16.71 13.33
C SER A 462 5.90 17.21 13.57
N MET A 463 6.85 16.30 13.80
CA MET A 463 8.28 16.60 13.99
C MET A 463 8.95 17.11 12.71
N SER A 464 8.54 16.63 11.54
CA SER A 464 9.09 17.12 10.26
C SER A 464 8.80 18.60 10.02
N PHE A 465 7.65 19.07 10.48
CA PHE A 465 7.31 20.48 10.33
C PHE A 465 8.11 21.38 11.28
N GLU A 466 8.42 20.91 12.49
CA GLU A 466 9.18 21.70 13.48
C GLU A 466 10.63 21.94 13.04
N SER A 467 11.28 20.91 12.49
CA SER A 467 12.63 20.98 11.94
C SER A 467 12.73 21.93 10.73
N CYS A 468 11.64 22.14 9.99
CA CYS A 468 11.62 23.11 8.88
C CYS A 468 11.53 24.57 9.29
N VAL A 469 11.11 24.86 10.52
CA VAL A 469 11.11 26.23 11.06
C VAL A 469 12.47 26.54 11.73
N GLY A 470 13.26 25.50 12.03
CA GLY A 470 14.69 25.57 12.34
C GLY A 470 15.54 25.78 11.08
N ARG A 471 16.80 26.19 11.24
CA ARG A 471 17.71 26.58 10.14
C ARG A 471 17.81 25.56 8.99
N GLU A 472 18.24 26.03 7.81
CA GLU A 472 18.43 25.28 6.54
C GLU A 472 19.12 23.89 6.66
N LEU A 473 19.91 23.63 7.71
CA LEU A 473 20.57 22.34 7.94
C LEU A 473 19.65 21.21 8.48
N GLU A 474 18.43 21.50 8.94
CA GLU A 474 17.50 20.50 9.52
C GLU A 474 16.49 19.94 8.49
N SER A 475 16.60 20.32 7.22
CA SER A 475 15.64 19.96 6.16
C SER A 475 15.65 18.47 5.77
N ASP A 476 16.78 17.79 5.90
CA ASP A 476 16.91 16.35 5.59
C ASP A 476 16.29 15.48 6.70
N GLU A 477 16.47 15.84 7.97
CA GLU A 477 15.83 15.16 9.11
C GLU A 477 14.30 15.31 9.06
N ALA A 478 13.84 16.48 8.61
CA ALA A 478 12.43 16.75 8.36
C ALA A 478 11.87 15.82 7.28
N PHE A 479 12.57 15.73 6.15
CA PHE A 479 12.19 14.88 5.03
C PHE A 479 12.08 13.41 5.46
N GLU A 480 13.09 12.88 6.16
CA GLU A 480 13.09 11.50 6.65
C GLU A 480 11.97 11.22 7.66
N SER A 481 11.72 12.16 8.59
CA SER A 481 10.62 12.03 9.55
C SER A 481 9.26 11.99 8.85
N CYS A 482 9.05 12.83 7.84
CA CYS A 482 7.80 12.84 7.06
C CYS A 482 7.68 11.60 6.18
N SER A 483 8.78 11.15 5.59
CA SER A 483 8.89 9.91 4.81
C SER A 483 8.43 8.71 5.64
N ARG A 484 8.88 8.63 6.90
CA ARG A 484 8.44 7.61 7.85
C ARG A 484 6.94 7.70 8.14
N ALA A 485 6.40 8.90 8.33
CA ALA A 485 4.97 9.08 8.56
C ALA A 485 4.11 8.59 7.39
N VAL A 486 4.52 8.88 6.15
CA VAL A 486 3.83 8.43 4.93
C VAL A 486 3.89 6.91 4.77
N GLN A 487 5.03 6.29 5.10
CA GLN A 487 5.17 4.82 5.06
C GLN A 487 4.26 4.12 6.08
N ILE A 488 4.03 4.74 7.23
CA ILE A 488 3.15 4.21 8.27
C ILE A 488 1.68 4.39 7.86
N MET A 489 1.31 5.59 7.41
CA MET A 489 -0.07 5.92 7.05
C MET A 489 -0.08 6.88 5.86
N PRO A 490 -0.47 6.41 4.65
CA PRO A 490 -0.46 7.22 3.42
C PRO A 490 -1.65 8.19 3.36
N LEU A 491 -1.72 9.13 4.31
CA LEU A 491 -2.68 10.24 4.26
C LEU A 491 -2.24 11.27 3.22
N ALA A 492 -3.21 11.80 2.46
CA ALA A 492 -2.95 12.83 1.44
C ALA A 492 -2.18 14.03 2.02
N GLU A 493 -2.51 14.46 3.23
CA GLU A 493 -1.87 15.58 3.93
C GLU A 493 -0.38 15.31 4.20
N PHE A 494 -0.03 14.09 4.62
CA PHE A 494 1.36 13.70 4.87
C PHE A 494 2.13 13.55 3.55
N GLN A 495 1.50 13.02 2.51
CA GLN A 495 2.10 12.89 1.18
C GLN A 495 2.38 14.25 0.53
N LEU A 496 1.45 15.21 0.65
CA LEU A 496 1.66 16.59 0.22
C LEU A 496 2.77 17.26 1.03
N GLY A 497 2.78 17.05 2.35
CA GLY A 497 3.87 17.51 3.24
C GLY A 497 5.23 16.97 2.81
N LEU A 498 5.34 15.66 2.56
CA LEU A 498 6.56 15.02 2.08
C LEU A 498 7.05 15.64 0.77
N THR A 499 6.15 15.88 -0.17
CA THR A 499 6.48 16.48 -1.47
C THR A 499 6.99 17.92 -1.31
N LYS A 500 6.39 18.70 -0.42
CA LYS A 500 6.84 20.07 -0.09
C LYS A 500 8.22 20.06 0.56
N LEU A 501 8.51 19.09 1.43
CA LEU A 501 9.84 18.90 2.04
C LEU A 501 10.88 18.42 1.04
N ALA A 502 10.49 17.56 0.09
CA ALA A 502 11.35 17.10 -0.99
C ALA A 502 11.84 18.25 -1.87
N LEU A 503 10.99 19.26 -2.06
CA LEU A 503 11.35 20.47 -2.79
C LEU A 503 12.41 21.32 -2.06
N LEU A 504 12.36 21.37 -0.72
CA LEU A 504 13.33 22.10 0.09
C LEU A 504 14.67 21.37 0.23
N SER A 505 14.63 20.05 0.40
CA SER A 505 15.81 19.17 0.55
C SER A 505 16.47 18.80 -0.79
N GLY A 506 15.77 18.98 -1.92
CA GLY A 506 16.29 18.63 -3.25
C GLY A 506 16.02 17.19 -3.70
N HIS A 507 15.19 16.43 -2.96
CA HIS A 507 14.81 15.04 -3.27
C HIS A 507 13.58 14.89 -4.17
N LEU A 508 13.17 15.96 -4.86
CA LEU A 508 11.92 16.01 -5.64
C LEU A 508 11.85 14.98 -6.79
N SER A 509 12.98 14.56 -7.36
CA SER A 509 13.04 13.57 -8.43
C SER A 509 12.93 12.11 -7.95
N SER A 510 12.83 11.89 -6.63
CA SER A 510 12.76 10.55 -6.05
C SER A 510 11.49 9.80 -6.45
N SER A 511 11.61 8.48 -6.63
CA SER A 511 10.47 7.60 -6.94
C SER A 511 9.44 7.56 -5.82
N GLN A 512 9.89 7.64 -4.56
CA GLN A 512 9.02 7.66 -3.38
C GLN A 512 8.10 8.88 -3.37
N VAL A 513 8.65 10.07 -3.63
CA VAL A 513 7.86 11.31 -3.70
C VAL A 513 6.87 11.26 -4.86
N PHE A 514 7.27 10.70 -6.00
CA PHE A 514 6.37 10.50 -7.14
C PHE A 514 5.18 9.58 -6.82
N GLY A 515 5.42 8.44 -6.16
CA GLY A 515 4.34 7.55 -5.72
C GLY A 515 3.40 8.23 -4.72
N ALA A 516 3.98 8.96 -3.75
CA ALA A 516 3.22 9.67 -2.73
C ALA A 516 2.30 10.76 -3.33
N ILE A 517 2.81 11.59 -4.26
CA ILE A 517 2.01 12.66 -4.85
C ILE A 517 0.90 12.13 -5.76
N GLN A 518 1.15 11.02 -6.47
CA GLN A 518 0.13 10.36 -7.30
C GLN A 518 -1.07 9.90 -6.46
N GLN A 519 -0.79 9.30 -5.28
CA GLN A 519 -1.82 8.89 -4.33
C GLN A 519 -2.54 10.10 -3.71
N ALA A 520 -1.81 11.16 -3.37
CA ALA A 520 -2.39 12.36 -2.79
C ALA A 520 -3.41 13.04 -3.72
N VAL A 521 -3.12 13.09 -5.02
CA VAL A 521 -4.05 13.64 -6.03
C VAL A 521 -5.33 12.82 -6.12
N GLN A 522 -5.25 11.49 -6.02
CA GLN A 522 -6.44 10.62 -6.06
C GLN A 522 -7.37 10.87 -4.87
N LEU A 523 -6.82 11.12 -3.67
CA LEU A 523 -7.60 11.33 -2.46
C LEU A 523 -8.03 12.79 -2.26
N SER A 524 -7.30 13.73 -2.88
CA SER A 524 -7.51 15.17 -2.67
C SER A 524 -7.47 15.99 -3.98
N PRO A 525 -8.28 15.61 -5.00
CA PRO A 525 -8.25 16.23 -6.34
C PRO A 525 -8.76 17.67 -6.36
N HIS A 526 -9.42 18.10 -5.28
CA HIS A 526 -10.04 19.42 -5.17
C HIS A 526 -9.09 20.51 -4.68
N TYR A 527 -7.92 20.16 -4.15
CA TYR A 527 -6.91 21.14 -3.73
C TYR A 527 -6.03 21.53 -4.91
N PRO A 528 -5.78 22.82 -5.16
CA PRO A 528 -4.82 23.25 -6.18
C PRO A 528 -3.39 22.78 -5.89
N GLU A 529 -3.00 22.74 -4.61
CA GLU A 529 -1.66 22.35 -4.17
C GLU A 529 -1.31 20.91 -4.54
N SER A 530 -2.26 19.98 -4.56
CA SER A 530 -1.99 18.59 -4.93
C SER A 530 -1.57 18.46 -6.39
N HIS A 531 -2.27 19.15 -7.29
CA HIS A 531 -1.93 19.20 -8.71
C HIS A 531 -0.66 20.02 -8.97
N ASN A 532 -0.46 21.16 -8.30
CA ASN A 532 0.75 21.98 -8.47
C ASN A 532 2.01 21.21 -8.08
N LEU A 533 2.02 20.58 -6.89
CA LEU A 533 3.14 19.77 -6.42
C LEU A 533 3.40 18.57 -7.35
N HIS A 534 2.36 17.94 -7.90
CA HIS A 534 2.52 16.88 -8.89
C HIS A 534 3.19 17.39 -10.17
N GLY A 535 2.78 18.57 -10.65
CA GLY A 535 3.44 19.24 -11.78
C GLY A 535 4.94 19.47 -11.53
N LEU A 536 5.32 19.92 -10.33
CA LEU A 536 6.72 20.16 -9.97
C LEU A 536 7.54 18.85 -9.93
N VAL A 537 6.96 17.77 -9.42
CA VAL A 537 7.61 16.44 -9.41
C VAL A 537 7.83 15.93 -10.84
N CYS A 538 6.81 16.06 -11.71
CA CYS A 538 6.95 15.70 -13.12
C CYS A 538 8.03 16.53 -13.82
N GLU A 539 8.09 17.83 -13.53
CA GLU A 539 9.11 18.73 -14.05
C GLU A 539 10.53 18.32 -13.60
N ALA A 540 10.71 17.96 -12.33
CA ALA A 540 11.98 17.45 -11.80
C ALA A 540 12.42 16.13 -12.43
N ARG A 541 11.47 15.31 -12.90
CA ARG A 541 11.71 14.06 -13.63
C ARG A 541 11.80 14.27 -15.16
N ASN A 542 11.81 15.51 -15.63
CA ASN A 542 11.84 15.90 -17.04
C ASN A 542 10.62 15.45 -17.88
N ASP A 543 9.50 15.13 -17.25
CA ASP A 543 8.23 14.86 -17.93
C ASP A 543 7.39 16.16 -18.02
N TYR A 544 7.80 17.04 -18.92
CA TYR A 544 7.19 18.36 -19.08
C TYR A 544 5.77 18.31 -19.64
N LYS A 545 5.40 17.23 -20.35
CA LYS A 545 4.03 17.08 -20.88
C LYS A 545 3.06 16.84 -19.73
N SER A 546 3.33 15.86 -18.88
CA SER A 546 2.52 15.59 -17.68
C SER A 546 2.57 16.77 -16.71
N ALA A 547 3.71 17.45 -16.57
CA ALA A 547 3.79 18.66 -15.76
C ALA A 547 2.79 19.74 -16.22
N SER A 548 2.73 19.99 -17.54
CA SER A 548 1.80 20.98 -18.11
C SER A 548 0.33 20.62 -17.89
N THR A 549 -0.02 19.33 -17.96
CA THR A 549 -1.40 18.87 -17.71
C THR A 549 -1.79 19.12 -16.25
N PHE A 550 -0.94 18.73 -15.29
CA PHE A 550 -1.21 18.94 -13.87
C PHE A 550 -1.26 20.41 -13.46
N TYR A 551 -0.43 21.29 -14.04
CA TYR A 551 -0.57 22.73 -13.78
C TYR A 551 -1.88 23.32 -14.33
N ARG A 552 -2.37 22.83 -15.48
CA ARG A 552 -3.71 23.20 -16.00
C ARG A 552 -4.81 22.75 -15.04
N LEU A 553 -4.75 21.51 -14.54
CA LEU A 553 -5.68 21.01 -13.52
C LEU A 553 -5.61 21.83 -12.22
N ALA A 554 -4.41 22.22 -11.78
CA ALA A 554 -4.23 23.09 -10.62
C ALA A 554 -4.98 24.43 -10.78
N ARG A 555 -4.92 25.04 -11.97
CA ARG A 555 -5.69 26.26 -12.29
C ARG A 555 -7.19 26.03 -12.29
N HIS A 556 -7.66 24.89 -12.80
CA HIS A 556 -9.08 24.55 -12.73
C HIS A 556 -9.54 24.37 -11.28
N ALA A 557 -8.73 23.75 -10.42
CA ALA A 557 -9.03 23.52 -9.00
C ALA A 557 -9.16 24.82 -8.18
N ILE A 558 -8.40 25.87 -8.52
CA ILE A 558 -8.47 27.18 -7.84
C ILE A 558 -9.91 27.72 -7.83
N ASN A 559 -10.65 27.54 -8.92
CA ASN A 559 -12.00 28.06 -9.09
C ASN A 559 -13.06 27.27 -8.31
N ILE A 560 -12.72 26.08 -7.81
CA ILE A 560 -13.64 25.19 -7.08
C ILE A 560 -13.55 25.42 -5.57
N GLY A 561 -12.45 26.01 -5.08
CA GLY A 561 -12.24 26.32 -3.66
C GLY A 561 -13.04 27.55 -3.21
N SER A 562 -13.67 27.47 -2.04
CA SER A 562 -14.42 28.58 -1.41
C SER A 562 -13.53 29.54 -0.59
N ARG A 563 -12.21 29.34 -0.58
CA ARG A 563 -11.26 30.23 0.10
C ARG A 563 -10.76 31.28 -0.90
N SER A 564 -10.61 32.52 -0.44
CA SER A 564 -9.91 33.58 -1.16
C SER A 564 -8.45 33.16 -1.34
N ILE A 565 -8.15 32.40 -2.39
CA ILE A 565 -6.78 32.05 -2.75
C ILE A 565 -6.10 33.34 -3.16
N HIS A 566 -4.96 33.66 -2.53
CA HIS A 566 -4.20 34.85 -2.87
C HIS A 566 -3.78 34.81 -4.35
N ASN A 567 -3.89 35.94 -5.05
CA ASN A 567 -3.47 36.08 -6.45
C ASN A 567 -2.00 35.64 -6.69
N SER A 568 -1.17 35.59 -5.63
CA SER A 568 0.20 35.06 -5.68
C SER A 568 0.27 33.60 -6.12
N HIS A 569 -0.61 32.73 -5.62
CA HIS A 569 -0.57 31.30 -5.96
C HIS A 569 -1.01 31.03 -7.40
N ILE A 570 -1.99 31.80 -7.90
CA ILE A 570 -2.44 31.73 -9.30
C ILE A 570 -1.27 32.10 -10.22
N ARG A 571 -0.53 33.15 -9.85
CA ARG A 571 0.65 33.61 -10.56
C ARG A 571 1.74 32.53 -10.58
N GLU A 572 2.07 31.93 -9.44
CA GLU A 572 3.11 30.89 -9.33
C GLU A 572 2.79 29.67 -10.20
N ILE A 573 1.55 29.16 -10.15
CA ILE A 573 1.09 28.05 -10.99
C ILE A 573 1.17 28.41 -12.48
N SER A 574 0.80 29.64 -12.85
CA SER A 574 0.82 30.09 -14.26
C SER A 574 2.24 30.24 -14.80
N ILE A 575 3.20 30.68 -13.97
CA ILE A 575 4.63 30.72 -14.33
C ILE A 575 5.17 29.29 -14.50
N ASN A 576 4.87 28.38 -13.57
CA ASN A 576 5.27 26.99 -13.65
C ASN A 576 4.70 26.30 -14.92
N LEU A 577 3.44 26.60 -15.27
CA LEU A 577 2.79 26.16 -16.50
C LEU A 577 3.51 26.68 -17.75
N ALA A 578 3.73 27.99 -17.86
CA ALA A 578 4.41 28.60 -19.01
C ALA A 578 5.83 28.03 -19.20
N ARG A 579 6.56 27.84 -18.10
CA ARG A 579 7.89 27.22 -18.09
C ARG A 579 7.83 25.79 -18.65
N SER A 580 6.90 24.98 -18.18
CA SER A 580 6.76 23.59 -18.61
C SER A 580 6.28 23.45 -20.06
N LEU A 581 5.36 24.31 -20.51
CA LEU A 581 4.91 24.35 -21.90
C LEU A 581 6.04 24.67 -22.87
N SER A 582 6.85 25.69 -22.54
CA SER A 582 8.00 26.07 -23.36
C SER A 582 9.05 24.94 -23.43
N LYS A 583 9.24 24.20 -22.33
CA LYS A 583 10.09 23.00 -22.27
C LYS A 583 9.54 21.80 -23.05
N ALA A 584 8.22 21.63 -23.05
CA ALA A 584 7.54 20.59 -23.81
C ALA A 584 7.56 20.85 -25.33
N GLY A 585 7.90 22.07 -25.76
CA GLY A 585 7.95 22.50 -27.16
C GLY A 585 6.71 23.28 -27.62
N ASN A 586 5.76 23.55 -26.72
CA ASN A 586 4.53 24.29 -27.01
C ASN A 586 4.73 25.79 -26.73
N ALA A 587 5.58 26.44 -27.53
CA ALA A 587 5.97 27.83 -27.32
C ALA A 587 4.80 28.84 -27.47
N ALA A 588 3.81 28.54 -28.32
CA ALA A 588 2.64 29.39 -28.53
C ALA A 588 1.75 29.49 -27.28
N ASP A 589 1.42 28.34 -26.68
CA ASP A 589 0.64 28.29 -25.43
C ASP A 589 1.39 28.98 -24.28
N ALA A 590 2.71 28.74 -24.18
CA ALA A 590 3.55 29.39 -23.17
C ALA A 590 3.56 30.93 -23.33
N LEU A 591 3.63 31.42 -24.57
CA LEU A 591 3.55 32.84 -24.88
C LEU A 591 2.21 33.44 -24.45
N GLN A 592 1.10 32.75 -24.74
CA GLN A 592 -0.24 33.20 -24.38
C GLN A 592 -0.40 33.35 -22.86
N GLU A 593 0.11 32.39 -22.08
CA GLU A 593 0.09 32.46 -20.62
C GLU A 593 0.94 33.64 -20.08
N CYS A 594 2.12 33.85 -20.65
CA CYS A 594 2.96 35.00 -20.27
C CYS A 594 2.32 36.34 -20.63
N GLU A 595 1.67 36.47 -21.78
CA GLU A 595 0.94 37.70 -22.17
C GLU A 595 -0.25 37.98 -21.24
N HIS A 596 -0.95 36.93 -20.80
CA HIS A 596 -2.00 37.06 -19.80
C HIS A 596 -1.46 37.65 -18.49
N LEU A 597 -0.40 37.05 -17.95
CA LEU A 597 0.26 37.53 -16.73
C LEU A 597 0.81 38.96 -16.88
N LYS A 598 1.30 39.31 -18.07
CA LYS A 598 1.80 40.66 -18.38
C LYS A 598 0.67 41.70 -18.36
N LYS A 599 -0.50 41.38 -18.92
CA LYS A 599 -1.69 42.26 -18.88
C LYS A 599 -2.19 42.50 -17.45
N GLU A 600 -2.09 41.49 -16.59
CA GLU A 600 -2.44 41.59 -15.17
C GLU A 600 -1.38 42.32 -14.32
N GLY A 601 -0.23 42.68 -14.89
CA GLY A 601 0.88 43.28 -14.15
C GLY A 601 1.57 42.31 -13.18
N ALA A 602 1.34 40.99 -13.36
CA ALA A 602 1.80 39.93 -12.47
C ALA A 602 3.02 39.17 -13.04
N LEU A 603 3.66 39.66 -14.10
CA LEU A 603 4.85 39.00 -14.65
C LEU A 603 6.10 39.41 -13.85
N ASP A 604 6.74 38.45 -13.18
CA ASP A 604 8.03 38.68 -12.49
C ASP A 604 9.22 38.47 -13.45
N ASP A 605 10.43 38.65 -12.91
CA ASP A 605 11.69 38.46 -13.63
C ASP A 605 11.84 37.06 -14.23
N GLU A 606 11.30 36.01 -13.58
CA GLU A 606 11.32 34.65 -14.10
C GLU A 606 10.30 34.47 -15.23
N GLY A 607 9.08 34.99 -15.06
CA GLY A 607 8.07 35.05 -16.11
C GLY A 607 8.56 35.82 -17.35
N LEU A 608 9.30 36.92 -17.17
CA LEU A 608 9.92 37.67 -18.26
C LEU A 608 10.99 36.84 -19.01
N GLN A 609 11.76 36.01 -18.31
CA GLN A 609 12.71 35.10 -18.95
C GLN A 609 12.00 34.03 -19.77
N VAL A 610 10.92 33.42 -19.23
CA VAL A 610 10.10 32.43 -19.96
C VAL A 610 9.43 33.08 -21.18
N TYR A 611 8.92 34.31 -21.03
CA TYR A 611 8.32 35.09 -22.10
C TYR A 611 9.31 35.39 -23.23
N GLY A 612 10.49 35.91 -22.90
CA GLY A 612 11.55 36.18 -23.89
C GLY A 612 12.03 34.91 -24.59
N PHE A 613 12.08 33.79 -23.88
CA PHE A 613 12.44 32.49 -24.46
C PHE A 613 11.37 31.95 -25.41
N SER A 614 10.09 32.07 -25.04
CA SER A 614 8.96 31.62 -25.87
C SER A 614 8.87 32.43 -27.17
N LEU A 615 9.07 33.75 -27.11
CA LEU A 615 9.18 34.63 -28.28
C LEU A 615 10.30 34.19 -29.23
N TRP A 616 11.47 33.86 -28.68
CA TRP A 616 12.61 33.37 -29.47
C TRP A 616 12.32 32.01 -30.13
N GLN A 617 11.66 31.08 -29.43
CA GLN A 617 11.26 29.79 -30.00
C GLN A 617 10.29 29.95 -31.19
N LEU A 618 9.45 30.98 -31.18
CA LEU A 618 8.52 31.31 -32.26
C LEU A 618 9.14 32.16 -33.39
N GLY A 619 10.40 32.58 -33.24
CA GLY A 619 11.13 33.38 -34.23
C GLY A 619 10.99 34.90 -34.10
N GLU A 620 10.30 35.40 -33.07
CA GLU A 620 10.10 36.84 -32.82
C GLU A 620 11.33 37.48 -32.13
N ASN A 621 12.44 37.48 -32.85
CA ASN A 621 13.75 37.84 -32.33
C ASN A 621 13.85 39.29 -31.79
N ASP A 622 13.21 40.27 -32.43
CA ASP A 622 13.28 41.67 -31.99
C ASP A 622 12.53 41.90 -30.67
N LEU A 623 11.38 41.24 -30.51
CA LEU A 623 10.60 41.29 -29.27
C LEU A 623 11.34 40.55 -28.14
N ALA A 624 11.92 39.38 -28.42
CA ALA A 624 12.76 38.66 -27.45
C ALA A 624 13.95 39.52 -26.96
N LEU A 625 14.61 40.26 -27.87
CA LEU A 625 15.68 41.20 -27.50
C LEU A 625 15.17 42.41 -26.71
N SER A 626 13.95 42.88 -26.98
CA SER A 626 13.34 43.97 -26.20
C SER A 626 13.11 43.55 -24.74
N VAL A 627 12.68 42.30 -24.53
CA VAL A 627 12.50 41.70 -23.20
C VAL A 627 13.84 41.54 -22.49
N ALA A 628 14.89 41.12 -23.21
CA ALA A 628 16.23 41.07 -22.63
C ALA A 628 16.74 42.44 -22.17
N ARG A 629 16.40 43.52 -22.89
CA ARG A 629 16.74 44.90 -22.47
C ARG A 629 15.96 45.35 -21.25
N SER A 630 14.65 45.04 -21.17
CA SER A 630 13.86 45.35 -19.98
C SER A 630 14.36 44.59 -18.75
N LEU A 631 14.72 43.31 -18.93
CA LEU A 631 15.31 42.49 -17.86
C LEU A 631 16.67 43.02 -17.43
N ALA A 632 17.48 43.52 -18.36
CA ALA A 632 18.77 44.14 -18.06
C ALA A 632 18.61 45.44 -17.23
N ALA A 633 17.54 46.20 -17.46
CA ALA A 633 17.25 47.43 -16.73
C ALA A 633 16.82 47.17 -15.27
N THR A 634 16.23 46.00 -14.97
CA THR A 634 15.78 45.63 -13.61
C THR A 634 16.84 44.89 -12.78
N LEU A 635 18.02 44.58 -13.35
CA LEU A 635 19.09 43.81 -12.67
C LEU A 635 19.56 44.41 -11.34
N SER A 636 19.54 45.74 -11.19
CA SER A 636 20.00 46.41 -9.97
C SER A 636 19.01 46.30 -8.80
N SER A 637 17.73 46.03 -9.07
CA SER A 637 16.67 45.88 -8.06
C SER A 637 16.36 44.42 -7.71
N MET A 638 17.01 43.45 -8.35
CA MET A 638 16.74 42.01 -8.17
C MET A 638 17.47 41.39 -6.96
N GLN A 639 16.95 40.25 -6.49
CA GLN A 639 17.65 39.40 -5.52
C GLN A 639 18.92 38.78 -6.15
N LYS A 640 19.98 38.58 -5.36
CA LYS A 640 21.29 38.10 -5.86
C LYS A 640 21.24 36.78 -6.63
N THR A 641 20.33 35.86 -6.27
CA THR A 641 20.15 34.56 -6.94
C THR A 641 19.50 34.72 -8.32
N SER A 642 18.48 35.57 -8.44
CA SER A 642 17.79 35.83 -9.72
C SER A 642 18.63 36.68 -10.68
N VAL A 643 19.51 37.54 -10.17
CA VAL A 643 20.48 38.30 -10.98
C VAL A 643 21.36 37.37 -11.82
N ALA A 644 21.91 36.31 -11.21
CA ALA A 644 22.79 35.39 -11.89
C ALA A 644 22.09 34.62 -13.03
N THR A 645 20.85 34.16 -12.80
CA THR A 645 20.05 33.46 -13.82
C THR A 645 19.65 34.39 -14.95
N SER A 646 19.23 35.62 -14.63
CA SER A 646 18.86 36.67 -15.58
C SER A 646 20.03 37.06 -16.49
N ILE A 647 21.24 37.23 -15.94
CA ILE A 647 22.45 37.52 -16.74
C ILE A 647 22.79 36.36 -17.67
N CYS A 648 22.75 35.13 -17.16
CA CYS A 648 22.99 33.94 -17.98
C CYS A 648 21.99 33.85 -19.14
N PHE A 649 20.71 34.13 -18.87
CA PHE A 649 19.65 34.15 -19.87
C PHE A 649 19.91 35.22 -20.94
N ILE A 650 20.14 36.48 -20.55
CA ILE A 650 20.41 37.59 -21.49
C ILE A 650 21.60 37.26 -22.39
N CYS A 651 22.72 36.81 -21.79
CA CYS A 651 23.93 36.51 -22.55
C CYS A 651 23.71 35.39 -23.58
N ARG A 652 22.98 34.34 -23.20
CA ARG A 652 22.63 33.24 -24.10
C ARG A 652 21.69 33.72 -25.19
N LEU A 653 20.59 34.38 -24.85
CA LEU A 653 19.59 34.83 -25.81
C LEU A 653 20.20 35.77 -26.86
N VAL A 654 21.00 36.75 -26.43
CA VAL A 654 21.70 37.66 -27.35
C VAL A 654 22.68 36.90 -28.25
N TYR A 655 23.40 35.92 -27.71
CA TYR A 655 24.30 35.07 -28.49
C TYR A 655 23.54 34.26 -29.57
N TYR A 656 22.41 33.64 -29.24
CA TYR A 656 21.64 32.86 -30.21
C TYR A 656 20.98 33.72 -31.29
N ILE A 657 20.59 34.96 -30.98
CA ILE A 657 19.91 35.85 -31.95
C ILE A 657 20.91 36.64 -32.80
N ARG A 658 21.92 37.27 -32.17
CA ARG A 658 22.83 38.23 -32.82
C ARG A 658 24.28 37.76 -32.92
N GLY A 659 24.61 36.58 -32.39
CA GLY A 659 25.95 36.02 -32.45
C GLY A 659 26.92 36.55 -31.40
N LEU A 660 28.19 36.15 -31.55
CA LEU A 660 29.24 36.29 -30.54
C LEU A 660 29.57 37.76 -30.18
N ASP A 661 29.75 38.64 -31.17
CA ASP A 661 30.15 40.03 -30.94
C ASP A 661 29.10 40.85 -30.17
N ALA A 662 27.82 40.59 -30.45
CA ALA A 662 26.71 41.22 -29.74
C ALA A 662 26.64 40.76 -28.28
N ALA A 663 26.91 39.47 -28.01
CA ALA A 663 26.97 38.95 -26.65
C ALA A 663 28.15 39.57 -25.87
N ILE A 664 29.33 39.64 -26.46
CA ILE A 664 30.53 40.25 -25.83
C ILE A 664 30.28 41.73 -25.52
N THR A 665 29.71 42.49 -26.46
CA THR A 665 29.41 43.92 -26.23
C THR A 665 28.35 44.12 -25.14
N SER A 666 27.36 43.23 -25.01
CA SER A 666 26.40 43.26 -23.91
C SER A 666 27.06 42.97 -22.55
N ILE A 667 27.97 41.99 -22.50
CA ILE A 667 28.70 41.62 -21.29
C ILE A 667 29.57 42.76 -20.79
N VAL A 668 30.32 43.40 -21.70
CA VAL A 668 31.23 44.51 -21.35
C VAL A 668 30.48 45.72 -20.80
N LYS A 669 29.21 45.92 -21.23
CA LYS A 669 28.35 47.01 -20.74
C LYS A 669 27.74 46.74 -19.36
N MET A 670 27.72 45.50 -18.88
CA MET A 670 27.13 45.16 -17.58
C MET A 670 28.10 45.48 -16.43
N PRO A 671 27.60 45.94 -15.26
CA PRO A 671 28.43 46.18 -14.07
C PRO A 671 29.17 44.93 -13.61
N LYS A 672 30.47 45.05 -13.35
CA LYS A 672 31.34 43.93 -12.94
C LYS A 672 30.93 43.29 -11.60
N GLU A 673 30.29 44.06 -10.73
CA GLU A 673 29.83 43.63 -9.41
C GLU A 673 28.73 42.56 -9.47
N LEU A 674 28.03 42.44 -10.61
CA LEU A 674 26.95 41.47 -10.80
C LEU A 674 27.45 40.07 -11.19
N PHE A 675 28.76 39.90 -11.41
CA PHE A 675 29.36 38.62 -11.86
C PHE A 675 29.82 37.70 -10.72
N GLN A 676 29.30 37.90 -9.50
CA GLN A 676 29.65 37.13 -8.30
C GLN A 676 28.89 35.79 -8.21
N SER A 677 28.95 34.96 -9.25
CA SER A 677 28.26 33.65 -9.29
C SER A 677 29.03 32.63 -10.12
N SER A 678 29.08 31.38 -9.65
CA SER A 678 29.67 30.25 -10.39
C SER A 678 29.00 30.07 -11.77
N LYS A 679 27.66 30.10 -11.84
CA LYS A 679 26.87 29.95 -13.07
C LYS A 679 27.22 31.01 -14.12
N VAL A 680 27.35 32.26 -13.70
CA VAL A 680 27.75 33.36 -14.60
C VAL A 680 29.18 33.16 -15.08
N SER A 681 30.09 32.77 -14.18
CA SER A 681 31.49 32.45 -14.51
C SER A 681 31.60 31.37 -15.60
N PHE A 682 30.76 30.34 -15.54
CA PHE A 682 30.65 29.29 -16.57
C PHE A 682 30.19 29.83 -17.93
N VAL A 683 29.13 30.64 -17.97
CA VAL A 683 28.63 31.22 -19.24
C VAL A 683 29.67 32.17 -19.84
N MET A 684 30.29 33.00 -19.02
CA MET A 684 31.33 33.95 -19.46
C MET A 684 32.58 33.23 -19.97
N THR A 685 33.02 32.17 -19.29
CA THR A 685 34.17 31.36 -19.74
C THR A 685 33.88 30.66 -21.05
N ALA A 686 32.66 30.15 -21.25
CA ALA A 686 32.25 29.53 -22.51
C ALA A 686 32.20 30.54 -23.67
N ILE A 687 31.63 31.74 -23.47
CA ILE A 687 31.64 32.81 -24.49
C ILE A 687 33.07 33.24 -24.78
N ASN A 688 33.90 33.41 -23.74
CA ASN A 688 35.30 33.73 -23.91
C ASN A 688 36.05 32.60 -24.62
N ALA A 689 35.68 31.33 -24.44
CA ALA A 689 36.31 30.21 -25.15
C ALA A 689 36.12 30.29 -26.67
N LEU A 690 34.98 30.85 -27.11
CA LEU A 690 34.66 31.09 -28.51
C LEU A 690 35.24 32.42 -29.05
N ASP A 691 35.59 33.36 -28.17
CA ASP A 691 36.18 34.66 -28.51
C ASP A 691 37.67 34.55 -28.85
N ARG A 692 38.00 34.59 -30.15
CA ARG A 692 39.38 34.56 -30.66
C ARG A 692 40.21 35.79 -30.24
N GLN A 693 39.58 36.93 -29.99
CA GLN A 693 40.27 38.18 -29.61
C GLN A 693 40.46 38.29 -28.08
N ASN A 694 39.93 37.33 -27.31
CA ASN A 694 40.13 37.21 -25.86
C ASN A 694 39.71 38.47 -25.07
N ARG A 695 38.71 39.20 -25.57
CA ARG A 695 38.21 40.49 -25.04
C ARG A 695 37.60 40.34 -23.65
N LEU A 696 37.13 39.14 -23.31
CA LEU A 696 36.56 38.79 -22.00
C LEU A 696 37.59 38.21 -21.01
N GLY A 697 38.87 38.14 -21.38
CA GLY A 697 39.92 37.50 -20.57
C GLY A 697 40.01 38.03 -19.14
N PHE A 698 39.91 39.35 -18.95
CA PHE A 698 39.96 40.00 -17.64
C PHE A 698 38.73 39.65 -16.75
N VAL A 699 37.53 39.64 -17.34
CA VAL A 699 36.28 39.30 -16.63
C VAL A 699 36.29 37.86 -16.16
N VAL A 700 36.80 36.96 -17.00
CA VAL A 700 36.95 35.53 -16.69
C VAL A 700 37.98 35.28 -15.59
N SER A 701 39.10 36.04 -15.54
CA SER A 701 40.07 35.89 -14.46
C SER A 701 39.51 36.33 -13.10
N SER A 702 38.68 37.37 -13.06
CA SER A 702 38.04 37.84 -11.82
C SER A 702 36.91 36.93 -11.34
N SER A 703 36.23 36.20 -12.23
CA SER A 703 35.08 35.35 -11.86
C SER A 703 35.46 33.97 -11.34
N ARG A 704 36.75 33.58 -11.41
CA ARG A 704 37.25 32.28 -10.92
C ARG A 704 37.22 32.14 -9.40
N TYR A 705 37.28 33.24 -8.67
CA TYR A 705 37.27 33.23 -7.20
C TYR A 705 35.93 32.80 -6.58
N PHE A 706 34.87 32.67 -7.38
CA PHE A 706 33.51 32.36 -6.91
C PHE A 706 33.09 30.90 -7.11
N LEU A 707 33.99 30.02 -7.55
CA LEU A 707 33.74 28.57 -7.66
C LEU A 707 33.93 27.91 -6.29
N LYS A 708 32.87 27.28 -5.76
CA LYS A 708 32.90 26.69 -4.41
C LYS A 708 33.01 25.17 -4.43
N TYR A 709 32.43 24.50 -5.43
CA TYR A 709 32.31 23.05 -5.46
C TYR A 709 33.34 22.40 -6.38
N HIS A 710 33.81 21.20 -6.02
CA HIS A 710 34.82 20.46 -6.79
C HIS A 710 34.38 20.16 -8.23
N GLU A 711 33.10 19.86 -8.46
CA GLU A 711 32.55 19.62 -9.80
C GLU A 711 32.51 20.88 -10.67
N GLU A 712 32.14 22.02 -10.08
CA GLU A 712 32.15 23.31 -10.77
C GLU A 712 33.59 23.69 -11.18
N ILE A 713 34.56 23.45 -10.30
CA ILE A 713 35.97 23.71 -10.58
C ILE A 713 36.47 22.79 -11.71
N ALA A 714 36.09 21.51 -11.68
CA ALA A 714 36.43 20.55 -12.73
C ALA A 714 35.82 20.93 -14.10
N GLY A 715 34.54 21.30 -14.12
CA GLY A 715 33.87 21.79 -15.33
C GLY A 715 34.53 23.04 -15.91
N MET A 716 35.01 23.93 -15.06
CA MET A 716 35.76 25.13 -15.48
C MET A 716 37.13 24.78 -16.08
N HIS A 717 37.85 23.82 -15.51
CA HIS A 717 39.09 23.30 -16.11
C HIS A 717 38.85 22.65 -17.47
N LEU A 718 37.72 21.95 -17.65
CA LEU A 718 37.30 21.42 -18.94
C LEU A 718 37.07 22.54 -19.96
N LEU A 719 36.33 23.58 -19.60
CA LEU A 719 36.08 24.74 -20.49
C LEU A 719 37.37 25.49 -20.84
N ILE A 720 38.30 25.64 -19.89
CA ILE A 720 39.60 26.29 -20.15
C ILE A 720 40.46 25.44 -21.08
N ALA A 721 40.47 24.11 -20.91
CA ALA A 721 41.17 23.21 -21.82
C ALA A 721 40.61 23.32 -23.24
N LEU A 722 39.28 23.30 -23.38
CA LEU A 722 38.60 23.51 -24.67
C LEU A 722 38.90 24.89 -25.27
N SER A 723 38.93 25.95 -24.46
CA SER A 723 39.30 27.29 -24.92
C SER A 723 40.72 27.34 -25.48
N LYS A 724 41.67 26.65 -24.86
CA LYS A 724 43.07 26.61 -25.33
C LYS A 724 43.21 25.86 -26.65
N LEU A 725 42.42 24.80 -26.84
CA LEU A 725 42.38 24.04 -28.10
C LEU A 725 41.96 24.93 -29.28
N VAL A 726 40.99 25.82 -29.07
CA VAL A 726 40.37 26.66 -30.12
C VAL A 726 41.12 27.98 -30.34
N LYS A 727 41.71 28.58 -29.30
CA LYS A 727 42.35 29.91 -29.41
C LYS A 727 43.74 29.89 -30.06
N ASN A 728 44.45 28.77 -29.97
CA ASN A 728 45.81 28.62 -30.49
C ASN A 728 45.84 27.98 -31.88
N GLU A 729 44.78 28.12 -32.68
CA GLU A 729 44.68 27.54 -34.01
C GLU A 729 45.76 28.09 -34.96
N SER A 730 46.46 27.17 -35.63
CA SER A 730 46.99 27.38 -36.99
C SER A 730 45.98 26.77 -37.96
N ASP A 731 45.82 27.34 -39.16
CA ASP A 731 44.68 27.21 -40.10
C ASP A 731 44.11 25.80 -40.40
N CYS A 732 44.67 24.70 -39.88
CA CYS A 732 44.17 23.33 -40.10
C CYS A 732 44.17 22.40 -38.86
N CYS A 733 44.66 22.81 -37.67
CA CYS A 733 44.80 21.90 -36.51
C CYS A 733 44.50 22.57 -35.15
N LEU A 734 43.73 21.88 -34.29
CA LEU A 734 43.55 22.24 -32.87
C LEU A 734 44.86 22.07 -32.09
N ASP A 735 45.18 22.96 -31.17
CA ASP A 735 46.38 22.87 -30.32
C ASP A 735 46.18 21.89 -29.15
N ILE A 736 46.15 20.59 -29.45
CA ILE A 736 45.92 19.51 -28.50
C ILE A 736 46.93 19.53 -27.34
N GLN A 737 48.16 19.96 -27.59
CA GLN A 737 49.24 19.95 -26.60
C GLN A 737 49.00 20.94 -25.46
N SER A 738 48.52 22.16 -25.74
CA SER A 738 48.23 23.14 -24.68
C SER A 738 47.03 22.76 -23.80
N GLY A 739 46.02 22.12 -24.39
CA GLY A 739 44.88 21.54 -23.67
C GLY A 739 45.32 20.41 -22.74
N VAL A 740 46.10 19.47 -23.26
CA VAL A 740 46.70 18.36 -22.50
C VAL A 740 47.59 18.87 -21.36
N ALA A 741 48.45 19.86 -21.61
CA ALA A 741 49.32 20.44 -20.59
C ALA A 741 48.51 21.11 -19.45
N HIS A 742 47.39 21.76 -19.78
CA HIS A 742 46.49 22.32 -18.76
C HIS A 742 45.81 21.22 -17.94
N LEU A 743 45.26 20.19 -18.58
CA LEU A 743 44.57 19.10 -17.90
C LEU A 743 45.52 18.25 -17.05
N LYS A 744 46.78 18.05 -17.47
CA LYS A 744 47.81 17.40 -16.63
C LYS A 744 48.05 18.18 -15.34
N LYS A 745 48.12 19.52 -15.41
CA LYS A 745 48.23 20.39 -14.23
C LYS A 745 46.98 20.34 -13.35
N ALA A 746 45.79 20.38 -13.98
CA ALA A 746 44.52 20.30 -13.26
C ALA A 746 44.35 18.94 -12.57
N LEU A 747 44.78 17.84 -13.20
CA LEU A 747 44.74 16.49 -12.64
C LEU A 747 45.63 16.35 -11.41
N HIS A 748 46.75 17.06 -11.32
CA HIS A 748 47.58 17.09 -10.11
C HIS A 748 46.82 17.72 -8.93
N MET A 749 45.96 18.71 -9.18
CA MET A 749 45.14 19.34 -8.15
C MET A 749 43.86 18.54 -7.85
N PHE A 750 43.32 17.83 -8.84
CA PHE A 750 42.07 17.05 -8.73
C PHE A 750 42.25 15.61 -9.27
N PRO A 751 43.04 14.77 -8.57
CA PRO A 751 43.42 13.46 -9.08
C PRO A 751 42.23 12.50 -9.22
N ASN A 752 41.16 12.68 -8.44
CA ASN A 752 40.02 11.77 -8.44
C ASN A 752 38.87 12.18 -9.36
N CYS A 753 38.94 13.33 -10.05
CA CYS A 753 37.86 13.79 -10.91
C CYS A 753 37.76 12.96 -12.21
N SER A 754 36.69 12.19 -12.37
CA SER A 754 36.44 11.37 -13.58
C SER A 754 36.31 12.22 -14.84
N LEU A 755 35.70 13.40 -14.75
CA LEU A 755 35.47 14.32 -15.88
C LEU A 755 36.79 14.85 -16.49
N ILE A 756 37.74 15.31 -15.65
CA ILE A 756 39.07 15.76 -16.09
C ILE A 756 39.86 14.59 -16.68
N ARG A 757 39.79 13.43 -16.02
CA ARG A 757 40.48 12.21 -16.41
C ARG A 757 40.02 11.67 -17.76
N ASN A 758 38.71 11.62 -17.98
CA ASN A 758 38.09 11.16 -19.22
C ASN A 758 38.39 12.12 -20.38
N LEU A 759 38.35 13.44 -20.14
CA LEU A 759 38.74 14.42 -21.16
C LEU A 759 40.23 14.36 -21.51
N LEU A 760 41.10 14.21 -20.51
CA LEU A 760 42.54 14.03 -20.74
C LEU A 760 42.77 12.76 -21.57
N GLY A 761 42.12 11.65 -21.22
CA GLY A 761 42.15 10.42 -22.01
C GLY A 761 41.72 10.65 -23.46
N TYR A 762 40.59 11.33 -23.69
CA TYR A 762 40.12 11.67 -25.03
C TYR A 762 41.12 12.50 -25.84
N LEU A 763 41.70 13.55 -25.25
CA LEU A 763 42.68 14.41 -25.94
C LEU A 763 44.00 13.68 -26.20
N MET A 764 44.40 12.75 -25.33
CA MET A 764 45.58 11.89 -25.51
C MET A 764 45.38 10.84 -26.61
N VAL A 765 44.16 10.31 -26.79
CA VAL A 765 43.84 9.46 -27.96
C VAL A 765 43.79 10.27 -29.26
N SER A 766 43.36 11.53 -29.16
CA SER A 766 43.25 12.44 -30.31
C SER A 766 44.61 12.99 -30.77
N SER A 767 45.67 12.88 -29.96
CA SER A 767 47.03 13.23 -30.37
C SER A 767 47.65 12.05 -31.14
N LYS A 768 48.27 12.33 -32.29
CA LYS A 768 48.79 11.32 -33.25
C LYS A 768 49.97 10.47 -32.75
N GLU A 769 50.23 10.42 -31.45
CA GLU A 769 51.38 9.72 -30.85
C GLU A 769 50.91 8.40 -30.23
N LEU A 770 51.43 7.27 -30.75
CA LEU A 770 51.11 5.90 -30.30
C LEU A 770 51.30 5.69 -28.78
N ASN A 771 52.27 6.35 -28.16
CA ASN A 771 52.53 6.25 -26.71
C ASN A 771 51.41 6.86 -25.85
N ASN A 772 50.60 7.77 -26.40
CA ASN A 772 49.54 8.43 -25.65
C ASN A 772 48.27 7.56 -25.52
N CYS A 773 48.10 6.52 -26.34
CA CYS A 773 46.96 5.60 -26.25
C CYS A 773 46.97 4.77 -24.94
N HIS A 774 48.13 4.24 -24.56
CA HIS A 774 48.27 3.50 -23.28
C HIS A 774 48.05 4.41 -22.06
N VAL A 775 48.57 5.64 -22.11
CA VAL A 775 48.37 6.62 -21.04
C VAL A 775 46.90 7.04 -20.97
N ALA A 776 46.23 7.22 -22.11
CA ALA A 776 44.82 7.56 -22.18
C ALA A 776 43.92 6.49 -21.53
N THR A 777 44.17 5.20 -21.78
CA THR A 777 43.41 4.11 -21.14
C THR A 777 43.58 4.08 -19.62
N ARG A 778 44.74 4.50 -19.09
CA ARG A 778 44.97 4.63 -17.63
C ARG A 778 44.36 5.88 -17.03
N CYS A 779 44.09 6.89 -17.84
CA CYS A 779 43.41 8.10 -17.41
C CYS A 779 41.91 7.85 -17.22
N CYS A 780 41.24 7.20 -18.18
CA CYS A 780 39.79 7.00 -18.17
C CYS A 780 39.30 6.18 -16.96
N LYS A 781 38.34 6.73 -16.20
CA LYS A 781 37.60 6.02 -15.14
C LYS A 781 36.14 5.86 -15.55
N LEU A 782 35.66 4.62 -15.47
CA LEU A 782 34.26 4.22 -15.65
C LEU A 782 33.60 4.22 -14.27
N ASP A 783 32.87 5.28 -13.92
CA ASP A 783 32.01 5.25 -12.73
C ASP A 783 30.71 4.52 -13.09
N HIS A 784 30.37 3.48 -12.33
CA HIS A 784 29.25 2.57 -12.61
C HIS A 784 27.88 3.05 -12.09
N LEU A 785 27.77 4.27 -11.53
CA LEU A 785 26.59 4.68 -10.73
C LEU A 785 25.65 5.73 -11.36
N ASP A 786 25.99 6.36 -12.49
CA ASP A 786 25.13 7.39 -13.12
C ASP A 786 24.40 6.87 -14.37
N LEU A 787 23.50 5.90 -14.18
CA LEU A 787 22.60 5.39 -15.24
C LEU A 787 21.20 6.04 -15.22
N SER A 788 20.96 7.08 -14.43
CA SER A 788 19.69 7.82 -14.46
C SER A 788 19.79 9.07 -15.33
N ASP A 789 19.28 8.97 -16.57
CA ASP A 789 18.53 10.01 -17.28
C ASP A 789 19.10 11.45 -17.35
N GLN A 790 20.42 11.61 -17.44
CA GLN A 790 20.95 12.75 -18.21
C GLN A 790 21.04 12.32 -19.67
N LYS A 791 20.01 12.64 -20.46
CA LYS A 791 20.08 12.66 -21.94
C LYS A 791 21.37 13.37 -22.33
N GLY A 792 22.46 12.63 -22.61
CA GLY A 792 23.69 13.23 -23.12
C GLY A 792 25.03 12.53 -22.98
N PHE A 793 25.19 11.55 -22.09
CA PHE A 793 26.44 10.79 -22.01
C PHE A 793 26.21 9.33 -22.38
N LYS A 794 26.73 8.93 -23.54
CA LYS A 794 26.97 7.52 -23.84
C LYS A 794 28.06 7.00 -22.90
N SER A 795 27.90 5.77 -22.45
CA SER A 795 28.76 5.12 -21.47
C SER A 795 30.18 4.94 -21.99
N ALA A 796 31.15 4.95 -21.07
CA ALA A 796 32.52 4.61 -21.40
C ALA A 796 32.74 3.11 -21.75
N SER A 797 31.68 2.29 -21.80
CA SER A 797 31.65 0.95 -22.39
C SER A 797 31.36 0.95 -23.90
N ASP A 798 30.70 1.99 -24.45
CA ASP A 798 30.71 2.26 -25.90
C ASP A 798 32.10 2.77 -26.35
N ILE A 799 32.76 3.52 -25.47
CA ILE A 799 34.10 4.07 -25.68
C ILE A 799 35.18 2.99 -25.49
N HIS A 800 35.06 2.12 -24.46
CA HIS A 800 35.90 0.94 -24.30
C HIS A 800 35.58 -0.17 -25.31
N GLY A 801 34.36 -0.27 -25.84
CA GLY A 801 34.01 -1.15 -26.95
C GLY A 801 34.70 -0.73 -28.25
N ALA A 802 34.72 0.57 -28.57
CA ALA A 802 35.51 1.11 -29.69
C ALA A 802 37.02 1.02 -29.45
N GLY A 803 37.48 1.24 -28.21
CA GLY A 803 38.88 1.12 -27.81
C GLY A 803 39.41 -0.32 -27.81
N ALA A 804 38.59 -1.29 -27.41
CA ALA A 804 38.92 -2.73 -27.47
C ALA A 804 38.96 -3.24 -28.91
N VAL A 805 38.08 -2.75 -29.80
CA VAL A 805 38.17 -3.02 -31.25
C VAL A 805 39.45 -2.41 -31.85
N ALA A 806 39.85 -1.21 -31.44
CA ALA A 806 41.09 -0.56 -31.89
C ALA A 806 42.39 -1.18 -31.35
N CYS A 807 42.37 -1.74 -30.13
CA CYS A 807 43.51 -2.48 -29.56
C CYS A 807 43.61 -3.90 -30.15
N TYR A 808 42.50 -4.55 -30.51
CA TYR A 808 42.54 -5.87 -31.16
C TYR A 808 43.05 -5.79 -32.61
N THR A 809 42.83 -4.67 -33.33
CA THR A 809 43.42 -4.44 -34.66
C THR A 809 44.92 -4.12 -34.61
N THR A 810 45.47 -3.82 -33.45
CA THR A 810 46.87 -3.42 -33.28
C THR A 810 47.60 -4.28 -32.26
N GLY A 811 47.45 -5.60 -32.40
CA GLY A 811 48.45 -6.57 -31.94
C GLY A 811 49.16 -7.22 -33.13
N ASN A 812 50.31 -6.67 -33.51
CA ASN A 812 51.32 -7.17 -34.46
C ASN A 812 51.11 -6.99 -35.98
N SER A 813 52.16 -6.38 -36.55
CA SER A 813 52.82 -6.50 -37.87
C SER A 813 52.21 -7.27 -39.05
N ILE A 814 50.88 -7.40 -39.23
CA ILE A 814 50.08 -7.52 -40.48
C ILE A 814 48.63 -7.97 -40.10
N PRO A 815 47.54 -7.39 -40.67
CA PRO A 815 46.29 -7.12 -39.96
C PRO A 815 45.23 -8.22 -40.07
N LYS A 816 44.59 -8.57 -38.94
CA LYS A 816 43.32 -9.34 -38.92
C LYS A 816 42.47 -8.94 -37.72
N PHE A 817 41.76 -7.81 -37.78
CA PHE A 817 40.41 -7.71 -37.22
C PHE A 817 39.63 -6.58 -37.91
N THR A 818 38.46 -6.92 -38.42
CA THR A 818 37.46 -6.04 -39.04
C THR A 818 36.32 -5.87 -38.05
N PHE A 819 35.90 -4.62 -37.75
CA PHE A 819 34.51 -4.34 -37.39
C PHE A 819 34.03 -2.98 -37.94
N PRO A 820 32.78 -2.89 -38.46
CA PRO A 820 32.42 -1.95 -39.53
C PRO A 820 31.29 -0.98 -39.12
N THR A 821 31.47 -0.15 -38.09
CA THR A 821 30.50 0.91 -37.75
C THR A 821 31.15 2.11 -37.04
N CYS A 822 31.97 2.89 -37.74
CA CYS A 822 32.14 4.30 -37.39
C CYS A 822 32.63 5.12 -38.59
N THR A 823 31.69 5.53 -39.43
CA THR A 823 31.88 6.39 -40.61
C THR A 823 32.11 7.86 -40.27
N LYS A 824 32.56 8.20 -39.05
CA LYS A 824 32.97 9.57 -38.71
C LYS A 824 34.49 9.65 -38.61
N GLN A 825 35.11 9.93 -39.76
CA GLN A 825 36.40 10.59 -39.81
C GLN A 825 36.42 11.71 -38.76
N CYS A 826 37.47 11.75 -37.93
CA CYS A 826 37.71 12.82 -36.96
C CYS A 826 37.53 14.18 -37.66
N SER A 827 36.40 14.83 -37.38
CA SER A 827 36.10 16.15 -37.91
C SER A 827 37.01 17.16 -37.18
N ASN A 828 38.15 17.48 -37.79
CA ASN A 828 38.89 18.70 -37.55
C ASN A 828 37.93 19.88 -37.62
N HIS A 829 37.93 20.75 -36.61
CA HIS A 829 37.15 21.98 -36.44
C HIS A 829 35.75 21.91 -35.80
N PRO A 830 34.70 21.28 -36.35
CA PRO A 830 33.34 21.46 -35.85
C PRO A 830 33.03 20.63 -34.61
N GLY A 831 33.87 19.66 -34.22
CA GLY A 831 33.65 18.80 -33.06
C GLY A 831 33.89 19.48 -31.72
N ALA A 832 35.03 20.17 -31.55
CA ALA A 832 35.35 20.95 -30.35
C ALA A 832 34.46 22.19 -30.24
N ILE A 833 34.19 22.85 -31.37
CA ILE A 833 33.23 23.96 -31.45
C ILE A 833 31.81 23.46 -31.19
N ARG A 834 31.37 22.32 -31.74
CA ARG A 834 30.09 21.68 -31.35
C ARG A 834 30.08 21.19 -29.92
N HIS A 835 31.20 20.81 -29.31
CA HIS A 835 31.25 20.39 -27.91
C HIS A 835 31.22 21.60 -26.97
N LEU A 836 31.88 22.71 -27.32
CA LEU A 836 31.77 24.01 -26.63
C LEU A 836 30.37 24.60 -26.79
N GLN A 837 29.83 24.61 -28.01
CA GLN A 837 28.45 24.96 -28.31
C GLN A 837 27.51 23.99 -27.60
N LYS A 838 27.77 22.66 -27.58
CA LYS A 838 26.96 21.69 -26.82
C LYS A 838 27.05 21.92 -25.32
N TYR A 839 28.20 22.25 -24.72
CA TYR A 839 28.29 22.59 -23.29
C TYR A 839 27.53 23.89 -22.99
N TYR A 840 27.49 24.80 -23.95
CA TYR A 840 26.66 26.01 -23.92
C TYR A 840 25.16 25.72 -24.19
N CYS A 841 24.83 24.68 -24.95
CA CYS A 841 23.48 24.20 -25.27
C CYS A 841 22.90 23.18 -24.25
N TYR A 842 23.76 22.46 -23.50
CA TYR A 842 23.39 21.43 -22.51
C TYR A 842 22.96 22.02 -21.19
N LEU A 843 23.44 23.22 -20.88
CA LEU A 843 22.68 24.08 -20.00
C LEU A 843 21.50 24.58 -20.83
N PRO A 844 20.26 24.15 -20.53
CA PRO A 844 19.11 24.60 -21.30
C PRO A 844 19.13 26.13 -21.44
N LEU A 845 18.70 26.62 -22.60
CA LEU A 845 18.42 28.05 -22.77
C LEU A 845 17.36 28.53 -21.77
N CYS A 846 16.47 27.63 -21.32
CA CYS A 846 15.69 27.88 -20.12
C CYS A 846 16.64 27.91 -18.92
N PRO A 847 16.58 28.97 -18.11
CA PRO A 847 17.19 28.97 -16.80
C PRO A 847 16.79 27.70 -16.03
N VAL A 848 17.74 27.12 -15.30
CA VAL A 848 17.41 26.21 -14.20
C VAL A 848 16.80 27.11 -13.13
N PHE A 849 15.49 27.35 -13.23
CA PHE A 849 14.73 28.09 -12.25
C PHE A 849 14.50 27.20 -11.04
N ALA A 850 14.57 27.78 -9.85
CA ALA A 850 13.99 27.12 -8.71
C ALA A 850 12.47 27.04 -8.97
N PRO A 851 11.82 25.89 -8.72
CA PRO A 851 10.37 25.82 -8.76
C PRO A 851 9.78 26.78 -7.72
N LYS A 852 8.76 27.56 -8.09
CA LYS A 852 8.05 28.44 -7.13
C LYS A 852 6.89 27.67 -6.49
N ILE A 853 6.80 27.79 -5.16
CA ILE A 853 5.88 27.05 -4.27
C ILE A 853 4.52 27.71 -4.26
#